data_AF-A0A9E5JWV1-F1
#
_entry.id   AF-A0A9E5JWV1-F1
#
_cell.length_a   1.000
_cell.length_b   1.000
_cell.length_c   1.000
_cell.angle_alpha   90.00
_cell.angle_beta   90.00
_cell.angle_gamma   90.00
#
_symmetry.space_group_name_H-M   'P 1'
#
loop_
_entity.id
_entity.type
_entity.pdbx_description
1 polymer ?
#
loop_
_entity_poly.entity_id
_entity_poly.type
_entity_poly.pdbx_seq_one_letter_code
_entity_poly.pdbx_strand_id
1 'polypeptide(L)'
;MIHALSPHRLYRRCDPQALSFTSTAELEPLTTPLGQARALEAMEFGVEINREGFNLFVLGTPGLGKLQLVKQILAKQGQSRTPLHDWCYVYNFDDPQRPRLLQLPVSMGQTLCSDMKQLVEDLLTAIPAAFQSDEYQRRREEITAKFQQHLEETLHDLGEEARQNRIAMMRTPTGYTLAPMVDDKVISAEEFEQLPKDEQKKIEGNIEAIQKKLQANIRAAPLARRDMSRAVKKLNQEITQFTVEQFIAGMEQQYQDQTNVMEYLSAVKKDAIENAEEFLPNGEPDELEDVDSAEGRALGFHRYRVNVIVDNTGKDRAPVIFEDNPSYQNLVGRIEHVSHMGTLVTDFTLIKAGALHRANGGYLILDASKTLTHMYAWEGLKRSLQSHQVNISSLEEVLSLVSSLSLEPEPMPVDVKVILTGEPMLYYLLKRYDNEFDQLFKVAADFAHRTDRSDENSLLYARLIAALQQRKQLRPLNRDAVARVIEAASRHADDSNKLSLHVDYIDDLLNEADYRASKADCEQITLEHIEQTLEKRNFRLDRMREAYHEQIIRGISMIETTGKVEAQVNGLTVMAVADQAFGSPSRITATARLGHGRVMDIEREVKLGGEIHSKGVMILSAYMANRFAQDKPLPLSATLVFEQSYGGVEGDSATAAELCTLLSAIAHIPLKQSLAVTGSMNQHGQIQAIGGVNEKIEGFYDICEARGLTGDQGVIIPASNQVHLMLRKDIREAVAAERFHIYTADHVDDVMSALADLPMGEANEQGDYPADSVNGKILARIDELQSLHARYRKSGAGERDNDGAKADD
;
A
#
# COMPACT_ATOMS: atom_id res chain seq x y z
N MET A 1 -7.02 44.68 28.85
CA MET A 1 -5.96 44.45 29.86
C MET A 1 -5.55 42.99 29.80
N ILE A 2 -4.33 42.63 30.20
CA ILE A 2 -4.00 41.21 30.37
C ILE A 2 -4.75 40.59 31.56
N HIS A 3 -5.10 39.31 31.46
CA HIS A 3 -5.82 38.59 32.49
C HIS A 3 -4.99 37.42 33.03
N ALA A 4 -4.69 37.42 34.33
CA ALA A 4 -4.01 36.30 34.97
C ALA A 4 -4.94 35.08 35.06
N LEU A 5 -4.43 33.91 34.66
CA LEU A 5 -5.15 32.65 34.75
C LEU A 5 -4.91 31.99 36.10
N SER A 6 -6.00 31.67 36.79
CA SER A 6 -5.99 30.84 37.99
C SER A 6 -5.60 29.38 37.67
N PRO A 7 -5.00 28.62 38.62
CA PRO A 7 -4.52 27.26 38.38
C PRO A 7 -5.53 26.28 37.76
N HIS A 8 -6.82 26.39 38.12
CA HIS A 8 -7.89 25.53 37.57
C HIS A 8 -8.19 25.77 36.09
N ARG A 9 -7.75 26.90 35.51
CA ARG A 9 -7.89 27.22 34.08
C ARG A 9 -6.71 26.76 33.24
N LEU A 10 -5.65 26.25 33.87
CA LEU A 10 -4.42 25.82 33.21
C LEU A 10 -4.42 24.34 32.82
N TYR A 11 -5.44 23.60 33.26
CA TYR A 11 -5.51 22.15 33.12
C TYR A 11 -6.91 21.63 33.39
N ARG A 12 -7.42 20.79 32.49
CA ARG A 12 -8.71 20.10 32.69
C ARG A 12 -8.50 18.74 33.32
N ARG A 13 -8.61 18.68 34.65
CA ARG A 13 -8.53 17.45 35.43
C ARG A 13 -9.70 16.51 35.11
N CYS A 14 -9.43 15.21 34.97
CA CYS A 14 -10.45 14.17 34.99
C CYS A 14 -10.70 13.81 36.46
N ASP A 15 -11.89 14.10 36.98
CA ASP A 15 -12.24 13.70 38.33
C ASP A 15 -12.41 12.17 38.37
N PRO A 16 -11.57 11.44 39.13
CA PRO A 16 -11.74 10.00 39.26
C PRO A 16 -13.13 9.64 39.80
N GLN A 17 -13.77 10.48 40.63
CA GLN A 17 -15.11 10.18 41.16
C GLN A 17 -16.21 10.19 40.10
N ALA A 18 -16.00 10.86 38.96
CA ALA A 18 -16.91 10.82 37.82
C ALA A 18 -16.89 9.46 37.09
N LEU A 19 -15.88 8.62 37.35
CA LEU A 19 -15.76 7.26 36.82
C LEU A 19 -16.40 6.27 37.80
N SER A 20 -17.47 5.59 37.37
CA SER A 20 -18.33 4.75 38.22
C SER A 20 -17.80 3.33 38.53
N PHE A 21 -16.51 3.08 38.35
CA PHE A 21 -15.86 1.78 38.53
C PHE A 21 -14.57 1.91 39.35
N THR A 22 -14.12 0.85 40.03
CA THR A 22 -12.85 0.91 40.79
C THR A 22 -11.64 0.45 39.99
N SER A 23 -11.86 -0.50 39.08
CA SER A 23 -10.84 -1.13 38.24
C SER A 23 -11.38 -1.39 36.85
N THR A 24 -10.52 -1.34 35.82
CA THR A 24 -10.90 -1.71 34.45
C THR A 24 -11.36 -3.17 34.32
N ALA A 25 -11.05 -4.02 35.30
CA ALA A 25 -11.55 -5.39 35.37
C ALA A 25 -13.09 -5.47 35.52
N GLU A 26 -13.73 -4.42 36.04
CA GLU A 26 -15.19 -4.33 36.22
C GLU A 26 -15.91 -3.84 34.95
N LEU A 27 -15.17 -3.31 33.97
CA LEU A 27 -15.74 -2.69 32.79
C LEU A 27 -15.97 -3.71 31.68
N GLU A 28 -17.16 -3.67 31.09
CA GLU A 28 -17.39 -4.32 29.80
C GLU A 28 -16.57 -3.63 28.71
N PRO A 29 -15.69 -4.36 28.00
CA PRO A 29 -14.90 -3.81 26.91
C PRO A 29 -15.76 -3.10 25.86
N LEU A 30 -15.21 -2.04 25.29
CA LEU A 30 -15.86 -1.35 24.20
C LEU A 30 -15.80 -2.21 22.92
N THR A 31 -16.96 -2.57 22.38
CA THR A 31 -17.08 -3.38 21.14
C THR A 31 -17.16 -2.52 19.87
N THR A 32 -17.54 -1.26 20.02
CA THR A 32 -17.76 -0.32 18.92
C THR A 32 -16.70 0.78 18.98
N PRO A 33 -16.04 1.13 17.88
CA PRO A 33 -14.98 2.13 17.89
C PRO A 33 -15.49 3.52 18.35
N LEU A 34 -14.87 4.07 19.38
CA LEU A 34 -15.23 5.39 19.93
C LEU A 34 -14.95 6.50 18.90
N GLY A 35 -15.93 7.37 18.69
CA GLY A 35 -15.78 8.57 17.85
C GLY A 35 -15.69 8.30 16.34
N GLN A 36 -15.90 7.05 15.90
CA GLN A 36 -15.80 6.66 14.49
C GLN A 36 -17.15 6.46 13.79
N ALA A 37 -18.22 7.10 14.26
CA ALA A 37 -19.57 6.89 13.73
C ALA A 37 -19.66 7.11 12.21
N ARG A 38 -19.08 8.23 11.71
CA ARG A 38 -19.04 8.53 10.27
C ARG A 38 -18.27 7.49 9.46
N ALA A 39 -17.09 7.10 9.94
CA ALA A 39 -16.27 6.10 9.27
C ALA A 39 -16.96 4.73 9.25
N LEU A 40 -17.61 4.36 10.36
CA LEU A 40 -18.34 3.11 10.50
C LEU A 40 -19.52 3.06 9.52
N GLU A 41 -20.36 4.10 9.49
CA GLU A 41 -21.49 4.21 8.56
C GLU A 41 -21.01 4.13 7.10
N ALA A 42 -19.94 4.84 6.74
CA ALA A 42 -19.36 4.78 5.39
C ALA A 42 -18.81 3.39 5.05
N MET A 43 -18.18 2.70 6.01
CA MET A 43 -17.68 1.34 5.81
C MET A 43 -18.81 0.33 5.68
N GLU A 44 -19.84 0.41 6.54
CA GLU A 44 -21.02 -0.46 6.47
C GLU A 44 -21.74 -0.27 5.13
N PHE A 45 -22.03 0.98 4.74
CA PHE A 45 -22.59 1.30 3.43
C PHE A 45 -21.73 0.76 2.29
N GLY A 46 -20.43 1.02 2.34
CA GLY A 46 -19.50 0.60 1.30
C GLY A 46 -19.42 -0.92 1.19
N VAL A 47 -19.41 -1.64 2.30
CA VAL A 47 -19.36 -3.11 2.33
C VAL A 47 -20.67 -3.73 1.81
N GLU A 48 -21.82 -3.17 2.18
CA GLU A 48 -23.14 -3.70 1.81
C GLU A 48 -23.55 -3.40 0.36
N ILE A 49 -23.10 -2.26 -0.20
CA ILE A 49 -23.50 -1.89 -1.57
C ILE A 49 -22.85 -2.79 -2.62
N ASN A 50 -23.70 -3.53 -3.34
CA ASN A 50 -23.31 -4.41 -4.44
C ASN A 50 -23.43 -3.70 -5.81
N ARG A 51 -22.58 -2.70 -6.05
CA ARG A 51 -22.54 -1.91 -7.29
C ARG A 51 -21.10 -1.62 -7.71
N GLU A 52 -20.88 -1.53 -9.01
CA GLU A 52 -19.56 -1.25 -9.61
C GLU A 52 -19.01 0.13 -9.21
N GLY A 53 -17.69 0.16 -8.98
CA GLY A 53 -16.97 1.37 -8.60
C GLY A 53 -17.21 1.85 -7.16
N PHE A 54 -17.98 1.11 -6.35
CA PHE A 54 -18.16 1.43 -4.93
C PHE A 54 -17.09 0.78 -4.06
N ASN A 55 -15.84 0.69 -4.51
CA ASN A 55 -14.74 0.28 -3.63
C ASN A 55 -14.50 1.35 -2.55
N LEU A 56 -13.87 0.93 -1.45
CA LEU A 56 -13.69 1.76 -0.27
C LEU A 56 -12.27 2.28 -0.18
N PHE A 57 -12.13 3.55 0.17
CA PHE A 57 -10.89 4.11 0.68
C PHE A 57 -11.07 4.50 2.14
N VAL A 58 -10.35 3.83 3.03
CA VAL A 58 -10.33 4.05 4.46
C VAL A 58 -9.17 4.97 4.81
N LEU A 59 -9.49 6.24 5.04
CA LEU A 59 -8.51 7.29 5.28
C LEU A 59 -8.44 7.67 6.76
N GLY A 60 -7.22 7.94 7.23
CA GLY A 60 -6.95 8.36 8.60
C GLY A 60 -5.45 8.31 8.91
N THR A 61 -5.01 8.98 9.97
CA THR A 61 -3.61 8.94 10.40
C THR A 61 -3.20 7.52 10.84
N PRO A 62 -1.89 7.20 10.81
CA PRO A 62 -1.38 5.96 11.41
C PRO A 62 -1.80 5.83 12.89
N GLY A 63 -1.99 4.60 13.35
CA GLY A 63 -2.32 4.30 14.74
C GLY A 63 -3.77 4.51 15.20
N LEU A 64 -4.70 4.75 14.28
CA LEU A 64 -6.16 4.76 14.58
C LEU A 64 -6.80 3.35 14.56
N GLY A 65 -6.04 2.28 14.32
CA GLY A 65 -6.57 0.91 14.27
C GLY A 65 -7.45 0.59 13.05
N LYS A 66 -7.32 1.34 11.95
CA LYS A 66 -8.12 1.21 10.70
C LYS A 66 -8.29 -0.23 10.23
N LEU A 67 -7.17 -0.95 10.05
CA LEU A 67 -7.16 -2.34 9.54
C LEU A 67 -7.93 -3.30 10.46
N GLN A 68 -7.78 -3.14 11.77
CA GLN A 68 -8.47 -4.00 12.74
C GLN A 68 -9.99 -3.79 12.66
N LEU A 69 -10.44 -2.53 12.55
CA LEU A 69 -11.86 -2.23 12.43
C LEU A 69 -12.44 -2.75 11.11
N VAL A 70 -11.74 -2.58 9.99
CA VAL A 70 -12.14 -3.17 8.69
C VAL A 70 -12.30 -4.69 8.84
N LYS A 71 -11.32 -5.39 9.41
CA LYS A 71 -11.40 -6.85 9.63
C LYS A 71 -12.58 -7.23 10.53
N GLN A 72 -12.88 -6.46 11.57
CA GLN A 72 -14.02 -6.72 12.46
C GLN A 72 -15.37 -6.56 11.74
N ILE A 73 -15.52 -5.53 10.90
CA ILE A 73 -16.74 -5.30 10.11
C ILE A 73 -16.93 -6.45 9.11
N LEU A 74 -15.88 -6.81 8.39
CA LEU A 74 -15.93 -7.91 7.41
C LEU A 74 -16.15 -9.28 8.08
N ALA A 75 -15.65 -9.50 9.29
CA ALA A 75 -15.89 -10.75 10.02
C ALA A 75 -17.37 -10.94 10.43
N LYS A 76 -18.12 -9.85 10.57
CA LYS A 76 -19.58 -9.88 10.81
C LYS A 76 -20.38 -10.16 9.54
N GLN A 77 -19.79 -9.90 8.36
CA GLN A 77 -20.40 -10.26 7.08
C GLN A 77 -20.24 -11.77 6.85
N GLY A 78 -21.35 -12.49 6.95
CA GLY A 78 -21.36 -13.96 6.92
C GLY A 78 -21.49 -14.55 5.51
N GLN A 79 -22.08 -13.84 4.55
CA GLN A 79 -22.39 -14.39 3.23
C GLN A 79 -21.52 -13.78 2.14
N SER A 80 -21.06 -14.64 1.23
CA SER A 80 -20.39 -14.19 0.01
C SER A 80 -21.36 -13.40 -0.87
N ARG A 81 -20.82 -12.39 -1.56
CA ARG A 81 -21.61 -11.51 -2.44
C ARG A 81 -22.12 -12.24 -3.68
N THR A 82 -21.39 -13.27 -4.10
CA THR A 82 -21.69 -14.16 -5.22
C THR A 82 -21.47 -15.61 -4.79
N PRO A 83 -22.07 -16.60 -5.47
CA PRO A 83 -21.75 -18.00 -5.19
C PRO A 83 -20.24 -18.23 -5.35
N LEU A 84 -19.63 -18.87 -4.35
CA LEU A 84 -18.23 -19.27 -4.43
C LEU A 84 -18.09 -20.44 -5.41
N HIS A 85 -16.98 -20.45 -6.12
CA HIS A 85 -16.63 -21.48 -7.09
C HIS A 85 -15.17 -21.88 -6.89
N ASP A 86 -14.85 -23.13 -7.19
CA ASP A 86 -13.46 -23.53 -7.39
C ASP A 86 -13.03 -23.15 -8.80
N TRP A 87 -11.79 -22.68 -8.93
CA TRP A 87 -11.22 -22.28 -10.22
C TRP A 87 -10.00 -23.13 -10.53
N CYS A 88 -9.99 -23.70 -11.73
CA CYS A 88 -8.93 -24.59 -12.15
C CYS A 88 -8.46 -24.27 -13.56
N TYR A 89 -7.15 -24.31 -13.82
CA TYR A 89 -6.63 -24.37 -15.19
C TYR A 89 -6.43 -25.80 -15.62
N VAL A 90 -6.83 -26.10 -16.86
CA VAL A 90 -6.58 -27.37 -17.53
C VAL A 90 -5.84 -27.14 -18.84
N TYR A 91 -5.17 -28.19 -19.32
CA TYR A 91 -4.47 -28.13 -20.60
C TYR A 91 -5.46 -27.91 -21.75
N ASN A 92 -5.02 -27.11 -22.72
CA ASN A 92 -5.74 -26.88 -23.97
C ASN A 92 -5.07 -27.66 -25.09
N PHE A 93 -5.72 -28.74 -25.54
CA PHE A 93 -5.19 -29.62 -26.58
C PHE A 93 -5.16 -28.97 -27.97
N ASP A 94 -6.00 -27.96 -28.21
CA ASP A 94 -6.03 -27.24 -29.49
C ASP A 94 -4.98 -26.12 -29.54
N ASP A 95 -4.72 -25.46 -28.40
CA ASP A 95 -3.71 -24.42 -28.25
C ASP A 95 -2.98 -24.53 -26.88
N PRO A 96 -1.89 -25.32 -26.79
CA PRO A 96 -1.14 -25.55 -25.55
C PRO A 96 -0.66 -24.32 -24.80
N GLN A 97 -0.49 -23.19 -25.52
CA GLN A 97 -0.03 -21.94 -24.92
C GLN A 97 -1.15 -21.22 -24.17
N ARG A 98 -2.41 -21.62 -24.36
CA ARG A 98 -3.58 -20.99 -23.76
C ARG A 98 -4.36 -21.96 -22.88
N PRO A 99 -3.89 -22.24 -21.65
CA PRO A 99 -4.61 -23.06 -20.69
C PRO A 99 -6.04 -22.59 -20.49
N ARG A 100 -6.98 -23.55 -20.47
CA ARG A 100 -8.41 -23.27 -20.34
C ARG A 100 -8.82 -23.17 -18.89
N LEU A 101 -9.71 -22.23 -18.58
CA LEU A 101 -10.20 -22.00 -17.24
C LEU A 101 -11.52 -22.74 -17.01
N LEU A 102 -11.58 -23.52 -15.94
CA LEU A 102 -12.79 -24.19 -15.46
C LEU A 102 -13.33 -23.48 -14.22
N GLN A 103 -14.63 -23.20 -14.24
CA GLN A 103 -15.41 -22.74 -13.10
C GLN A 103 -16.22 -23.93 -12.57
N LEU A 104 -15.99 -24.32 -11.31
CA LEU A 104 -16.61 -25.50 -10.72
C LEU A 104 -17.35 -25.15 -9.43
N PRO A 105 -18.41 -25.89 -9.06
CA PRO A 105 -18.96 -25.81 -7.71
C PRO A 105 -17.88 -26.09 -6.66
N VAL A 106 -18.07 -25.52 -5.47
CA VAL A 106 -17.15 -25.70 -4.34
C VAL A 106 -16.89 -27.18 -4.07
N SER A 107 -15.62 -27.50 -3.81
CA SER A 107 -15.08 -28.85 -3.59
C SER A 107 -14.93 -29.74 -4.82
N MET A 108 -15.58 -29.41 -5.94
CA MET A 108 -15.40 -30.22 -7.17
C MET A 108 -14.03 -30.00 -7.83
N GLY A 109 -13.31 -28.91 -7.54
CA GLY A 109 -11.99 -28.68 -8.12
C GLY A 109 -10.97 -29.73 -7.65
N GLN A 110 -10.93 -30.02 -6.36
CA GLN A 110 -10.05 -31.06 -5.81
C GLN A 110 -10.51 -32.47 -6.20
N THR A 111 -11.82 -32.70 -6.28
CA THR A 111 -12.37 -33.97 -6.78
C THR A 111 -11.93 -34.23 -8.21
N LEU A 112 -12.11 -33.26 -9.12
CA LEU A 112 -11.69 -33.41 -10.53
C LEU A 112 -10.18 -33.62 -10.65
N CYS A 113 -9.38 -32.89 -9.86
CA CYS A 113 -7.93 -33.09 -9.82
C CYS A 113 -7.54 -34.53 -9.43
N SER A 114 -8.22 -35.09 -8.43
CA SER A 114 -7.98 -36.46 -7.95
C SER A 114 -8.47 -37.50 -8.96
N ASP A 115 -9.67 -37.32 -9.52
CA ASP A 115 -10.25 -38.22 -10.50
C ASP A 115 -9.41 -38.28 -11.79
N MET A 116 -8.92 -37.13 -12.26
CA MET A 116 -8.03 -37.08 -13.43
C MET A 116 -6.68 -37.75 -13.17
N LYS A 117 -6.15 -37.64 -11.95
CA LYS A 117 -4.93 -38.37 -11.56
C LYS A 117 -5.17 -39.89 -11.61
N GLN A 118 -6.28 -40.35 -11.01
CA GLN A 118 -6.65 -41.77 -11.03
C GLN A 118 -6.87 -42.28 -12.46
N LEU A 119 -7.56 -41.50 -13.31
CA LEU A 119 -7.78 -41.84 -14.71
C LEU A 119 -6.45 -42.11 -15.44
N VAL A 120 -5.44 -41.26 -15.25
CA VAL A 120 -4.13 -41.46 -15.88
C VAL A 120 -3.47 -42.75 -15.39
N GLU A 121 -3.49 -43.02 -14.08
CA GLU A 121 -2.94 -44.25 -13.50
C GLU A 121 -3.64 -45.52 -14.04
N ASP A 122 -4.97 -45.46 -14.15
CA ASP A 122 -5.78 -46.55 -14.69
C ASP A 122 -5.47 -46.78 -16.18
N LEU A 123 -5.38 -45.72 -16.99
CA LEU A 123 -5.04 -45.81 -18.42
C LEU A 123 -3.63 -46.35 -18.66
N LEU A 124 -2.66 -45.96 -17.83
CA LEU A 124 -1.28 -46.47 -17.88
C LEU A 124 -1.18 -47.97 -17.62
N THR A 125 -2.19 -48.56 -16.99
CA THR A 125 -2.28 -49.99 -16.73
C THR A 125 -3.16 -50.70 -17.77
N ALA A 126 -4.34 -50.13 -18.06
CA ALA A 126 -5.36 -50.74 -18.88
C ALA A 126 -5.01 -50.74 -20.38
N ILE A 127 -4.41 -49.67 -20.90
CA ILE A 127 -4.03 -49.60 -22.32
C ILE A 127 -3.00 -50.70 -22.65
N PRO A 128 -1.86 -50.83 -21.94
CA PRO A 128 -0.92 -51.93 -22.20
C PRO A 128 -1.58 -53.32 -22.11
N ALA A 129 -2.45 -53.53 -21.12
CA ALA A 129 -3.18 -54.80 -20.96
C ALA A 129 -4.11 -55.09 -22.16
N ALA A 130 -4.81 -54.08 -22.69
CA ALA A 130 -5.68 -54.23 -23.85
C ALA A 130 -4.90 -54.64 -25.12
N PHE A 131 -3.69 -54.09 -25.30
CA PHE A 131 -2.78 -54.48 -26.39
C PHE A 131 -2.12 -55.86 -26.20
N GLN A 132 -2.21 -56.44 -25.00
CA GLN A 132 -1.78 -57.81 -24.73
C GLN A 132 -2.94 -58.82 -24.74
N SER A 133 -4.18 -58.37 -24.91
CA SER A 133 -5.34 -59.24 -24.93
C SER A 133 -5.34 -60.22 -26.10
N ASP A 134 -5.86 -61.43 -25.86
CA ASP A 134 -6.00 -62.47 -26.89
C ASP A 134 -6.84 -61.98 -28.08
N GLU A 135 -7.86 -61.16 -27.82
CA GLU A 135 -8.72 -60.58 -28.87
C GLU A 135 -7.93 -59.66 -29.80
N TYR A 136 -7.12 -58.75 -29.25
CA TYR A 136 -6.29 -57.87 -30.05
C TYR A 136 -5.24 -58.64 -30.85
N GLN A 137 -4.53 -59.59 -30.22
CA GLN A 137 -3.53 -60.40 -30.91
C GLN A 137 -4.15 -61.17 -32.08
N ARG A 138 -5.30 -61.82 -31.86
CA ARG A 138 -6.04 -62.52 -32.91
C ARG A 138 -6.46 -61.59 -34.05
N ARG A 139 -7.08 -60.44 -33.76
CA ARG A 139 -7.52 -59.48 -34.81
C ARG A 139 -6.32 -58.91 -35.58
N ARG A 140 -5.20 -58.67 -34.91
CA ARG A 140 -3.96 -58.20 -35.55
C ARG A 140 -3.37 -59.29 -36.46
N GLU A 141 -3.37 -60.54 -36.01
CA GLU A 141 -2.96 -61.68 -36.82
C GLU A 141 -3.87 -61.88 -38.03
N GLU A 142 -5.19 -61.77 -37.87
CA GLU A 142 -6.17 -61.85 -38.98
C GLU A 142 -5.93 -60.78 -40.05
N ILE A 143 -5.70 -59.52 -39.63
CA ILE A 143 -5.33 -58.43 -40.56
C ILE A 143 -4.02 -58.78 -41.27
N THR A 144 -2.99 -59.17 -40.52
CA THR A 144 -1.67 -59.50 -41.08
C THR A 144 -1.77 -60.65 -42.07
N ALA A 145 -2.44 -61.74 -41.70
CA ALA A 145 -2.65 -62.92 -42.52
C ALA A 145 -3.45 -62.61 -43.78
N LYS A 146 -4.51 -61.80 -43.69
CA LYS A 146 -5.32 -61.39 -44.85
C LYS A 146 -4.50 -60.61 -45.88
N PHE A 147 -3.65 -59.68 -45.43
CA PHE A 147 -2.77 -58.92 -46.33
C PHE A 147 -1.66 -59.79 -46.92
N GLN A 148 -1.11 -60.71 -46.13
CA GLN A 148 -0.08 -61.63 -46.59
C GLN A 148 -0.61 -62.65 -47.61
N GLN A 149 -1.81 -63.20 -47.36
CA GLN A 149 -2.52 -64.07 -48.28
C GLN A 149 -2.86 -63.34 -49.59
N HIS A 150 -3.35 -62.09 -49.53
CA HIS A 150 -3.62 -61.32 -50.74
C HIS A 150 -2.36 -61.07 -51.59
N LEU A 151 -1.22 -60.81 -50.94
CA LEU A 151 0.07 -60.64 -51.62
C LEU A 151 0.51 -61.96 -52.29
N GLU A 152 0.32 -63.08 -51.60
CA GLU A 152 0.63 -64.43 -52.10
C GLU A 152 -0.29 -64.83 -53.26
N GLU A 153 -1.60 -64.60 -53.16
CA GLU A 153 -2.58 -64.84 -54.23
C GLU A 153 -2.28 -64.02 -55.48
N THR A 154 -1.98 -62.72 -55.32
CA THR A 154 -1.66 -61.84 -56.47
C THR A 154 -0.38 -62.28 -57.20
N LEU A 155 0.57 -62.86 -56.47
CA LEU A 155 1.80 -63.43 -57.05
C LEU A 155 1.58 -64.84 -57.62
N HIS A 156 0.68 -65.63 -57.01
CA HIS A 156 0.28 -66.95 -57.50
C HIS A 156 -0.49 -66.85 -58.82
N ASP A 157 -1.49 -65.96 -58.92
CA ASP A 157 -2.26 -65.71 -60.14
C ASP A 157 -1.35 -65.27 -61.28
N LEU A 158 -0.37 -64.41 -61.00
CA LEU A 158 0.63 -63.99 -61.97
C LEU A 158 1.56 -65.15 -62.38
N GLY A 159 1.85 -66.07 -61.45
CA GLY A 159 2.60 -67.30 -61.72
C GLY A 159 1.84 -68.27 -62.65
N GLU A 160 0.54 -68.45 -62.43
CA GLU A 160 -0.32 -69.26 -63.31
C GLU A 160 -0.51 -68.62 -64.68
N GLU A 161 -0.70 -67.29 -64.74
CA GLU A 161 -0.75 -66.55 -66.01
C GLU A 161 0.58 -66.66 -66.78
N ALA A 162 1.71 -66.58 -66.07
CA ALA A 162 3.03 -66.80 -66.67
C ALA A 162 3.11 -68.23 -67.26
N ARG A 163 2.65 -69.24 -66.52
CA ARG A 163 2.67 -70.64 -66.93
C ARG A 163 1.86 -70.89 -68.20
N GLN A 164 0.65 -70.32 -68.29
CA GLN A 164 -0.20 -70.39 -69.48
C GLN A 164 0.45 -69.74 -70.71
N ASN A 165 1.32 -68.75 -70.48
CA ASN A 165 2.08 -68.06 -71.52
C ASN A 165 3.48 -68.67 -71.78
N ARG A 166 3.73 -69.92 -71.34
CA ARG A 166 5.00 -70.66 -71.48
C ARG A 166 6.17 -70.00 -70.74
N ILE A 167 5.92 -69.44 -69.56
CA ILE A 167 6.92 -68.77 -68.72
C ILE A 167 6.83 -69.33 -67.29
N ALA A 168 7.95 -69.78 -66.74
CA ALA A 168 8.06 -70.14 -65.34
C ALA A 168 8.48 -68.93 -64.50
N MET A 169 7.73 -68.63 -63.43
CA MET A 169 8.11 -67.66 -62.41
C MET A 169 8.76 -68.40 -61.23
N MET A 170 10.01 -68.08 -60.93
CA MET A 170 10.77 -68.71 -59.85
C MET A 170 11.13 -67.70 -58.77
N ARG A 171 10.99 -68.09 -57.51
CA ARG A 171 11.42 -67.29 -56.37
C ARG A 171 12.93 -67.47 -56.15
N THR A 172 13.66 -66.37 -56.06
CA THR A 172 15.09 -66.31 -55.75
C THR A 172 15.32 -65.55 -54.44
N PRO A 173 16.50 -65.67 -53.81
CA PRO A 173 16.85 -64.87 -52.62
C PRO A 173 16.78 -63.34 -52.87
N THR A 174 16.89 -62.91 -54.13
CA THR A 174 16.83 -61.51 -54.56
C THR A 174 15.48 -61.08 -55.11
N GLY A 175 14.45 -61.95 -55.10
CA GLY A 175 13.10 -61.63 -55.55
C GLY A 175 12.45 -62.73 -56.40
N TYR A 176 11.95 -62.35 -57.58
CA TYR A 176 11.34 -63.27 -58.54
C TYR A 176 12.07 -63.16 -59.87
N THR A 177 12.32 -64.29 -60.54
CA THR A 177 12.89 -64.34 -61.89
C THR A 177 11.93 -65.07 -62.84
N LEU A 178 11.93 -64.66 -64.11
CA LEU A 178 11.10 -65.25 -65.16
C LEU A 178 11.99 -66.04 -66.11
N ALA A 179 11.60 -67.26 -66.47
CA ALA A 179 12.32 -68.11 -67.40
C ALA A 179 11.38 -68.75 -68.44
N PRO A 180 11.78 -68.91 -69.71
CA PRO A 180 10.96 -69.57 -70.72
C PRO A 180 10.76 -71.07 -70.41
N MET A 181 9.60 -71.60 -70.81
CA MET A 181 9.18 -72.97 -70.52
C MET A 181 8.61 -73.66 -71.76
N VAL A 182 9.04 -74.89 -72.04
CA VAL A 182 8.53 -75.73 -73.15
C VAL A 182 8.22 -77.12 -72.58
N ASP A 183 7.06 -77.70 -72.91
CA ASP A 183 6.58 -78.98 -72.37
C ASP A 183 6.68 -79.08 -70.84
N ASP A 184 6.24 -78.03 -70.13
CA ASP A 184 6.28 -77.91 -68.67
C ASP A 184 7.69 -78.01 -68.03
N LYS A 185 8.76 -77.84 -68.82
CA LYS A 185 10.14 -77.77 -68.33
C LYS A 185 10.76 -76.42 -68.63
N VAL A 186 11.44 -75.87 -67.64
CA VAL A 186 12.24 -74.65 -67.80
C VAL A 186 13.40 -74.97 -68.74
N ILE A 187 13.52 -74.21 -69.81
CA ILE A 187 14.59 -74.37 -70.79
C ILE A 187 15.71 -73.37 -70.52
N SER A 188 16.93 -73.79 -70.80
CA SER A 188 18.11 -72.94 -70.71
C SER A 188 18.20 -71.96 -71.88
N ALA A 189 19.07 -70.94 -71.78
CA ALA A 189 19.26 -69.98 -72.86
C ALA A 189 19.72 -70.65 -74.18
N GLU A 190 20.54 -71.70 -74.09
CA GLU A 190 21.03 -72.46 -75.25
C GLU A 190 19.90 -73.24 -75.96
N GLU A 191 18.92 -73.74 -75.21
CA GLU A 191 17.75 -74.46 -75.75
C GLU A 191 16.71 -73.50 -76.32
N PHE A 192 16.60 -72.28 -75.77
CA PHE A 192 15.75 -71.22 -76.29
C PHE A 192 16.21 -70.74 -77.67
N GLU A 193 17.52 -70.61 -77.89
CA GLU A 193 18.12 -70.19 -79.17
C GLU A 193 17.91 -71.19 -80.32
N GLN A 194 17.62 -72.47 -80.01
CA GLN A 194 17.33 -73.51 -80.99
C GLN A 194 15.86 -73.55 -81.46
N LEU A 195 14.97 -72.78 -80.82
CA LEU A 195 13.56 -72.67 -81.21
C LEU A 195 13.39 -71.88 -82.52
N PRO A 196 12.29 -72.07 -83.27
CA PRO A 196 11.97 -71.26 -84.43
C PRO A 196 11.89 -69.77 -84.07
N LYS A 197 12.43 -68.89 -84.94
CA LYS A 197 12.46 -67.43 -84.68
C LYS A 197 11.09 -66.80 -84.39
N ASP A 198 10.02 -67.38 -84.92
CA ASP A 198 8.64 -66.93 -84.66
C ASP A 198 8.13 -67.34 -83.27
N GLU A 199 8.60 -68.47 -82.72
CA GLU A 199 8.30 -68.88 -81.33
C GLU A 199 9.15 -68.10 -80.32
N GLN A 200 10.42 -67.83 -80.63
CA GLN A 200 11.29 -66.98 -79.80
C GLN A 200 10.68 -65.60 -79.59
N LYS A 201 10.26 -64.91 -80.68
CA LYS A 201 9.62 -63.60 -80.59
C LYS A 201 8.32 -63.59 -79.78
N LYS A 202 7.52 -64.66 -79.84
CA LYS A 202 6.29 -64.79 -79.03
C LYS A 202 6.60 -64.94 -77.55
N ILE A 203 7.57 -65.79 -77.20
CA ILE A 203 7.95 -66.02 -75.80
C ILE A 203 8.63 -64.77 -75.22
N GLU A 204 9.49 -64.08 -75.97
CA GLU A 204 10.08 -62.79 -75.57
C GLU A 204 9.01 -61.72 -75.31
N GLY A 205 8.02 -61.57 -76.21
CA GLY A 205 6.92 -60.62 -76.02
C GLY A 205 6.04 -60.95 -74.82
N ASN A 206 5.80 -62.24 -74.55
CA ASN A 206 5.09 -62.69 -73.35
C ASN A 206 5.92 -62.45 -72.08
N ILE A 207 7.24 -62.65 -72.11
CA ILE A 207 8.14 -62.38 -70.97
C ILE A 207 8.09 -60.90 -70.63
N GLU A 208 8.17 -60.00 -71.62
CA GLU A 208 8.09 -58.56 -71.40
C GLU A 208 6.73 -58.13 -70.80
N ALA A 209 5.63 -58.75 -71.26
CA ALA A 209 4.29 -58.50 -70.72
C ALA A 209 4.14 -58.94 -69.26
N ILE A 210 4.59 -60.16 -68.91
CA ILE A 210 4.58 -60.69 -67.54
C ILE A 210 5.55 -59.90 -66.65
N GLN A 211 6.72 -59.50 -67.16
CA GLN A 211 7.68 -58.66 -66.43
C GLN A 211 7.10 -57.29 -66.07
N LYS A 212 6.34 -56.65 -66.97
CA LYS A 212 5.61 -55.40 -66.67
C LYS A 212 4.59 -55.59 -65.55
N LYS A 213 3.83 -56.69 -65.57
CA LYS A 213 2.86 -57.01 -64.50
C LYS A 213 3.54 -57.33 -63.17
N LEU A 214 4.65 -58.07 -63.18
CA LEU A 214 5.46 -58.36 -61.99
C LEU A 214 6.01 -57.05 -61.37
N GLN A 215 6.54 -56.14 -62.19
CA GLN A 215 6.99 -54.83 -61.73
C GLN A 215 5.84 -53.99 -61.14
N ALA A 216 4.63 -54.06 -61.72
CA ALA A 216 3.46 -53.37 -61.18
C ALA A 216 3.06 -53.92 -59.79
N ASN A 217 3.03 -55.24 -59.62
CA ASN A 217 2.72 -55.88 -58.33
C ASN A 217 3.79 -55.57 -57.26
N ILE A 218 5.08 -55.58 -57.62
CA ILE A 218 6.17 -55.19 -56.71
C ILE A 218 6.06 -53.71 -56.30
N ARG A 219 5.68 -52.82 -57.23
CA ARG A 219 5.43 -51.40 -56.93
C ARG A 219 4.18 -51.18 -56.07
N ALA A 220 3.22 -52.09 -56.11
CA ALA A 220 2.02 -52.05 -55.27
C ALA A 220 2.26 -52.57 -53.84
N ALA A 221 3.31 -53.39 -53.61
CA ALA A 221 3.59 -53.95 -52.29
C ALA A 221 3.83 -52.90 -51.17
N PRO A 222 4.55 -51.78 -51.40
CA PRO A 222 4.63 -50.69 -50.41
C PRO A 222 3.27 -50.03 -50.11
N LEU A 223 2.39 -49.91 -51.11
CA LEU A 223 1.03 -49.38 -50.91
C LEU A 223 0.19 -50.33 -50.07
N ALA A 224 0.24 -51.64 -50.36
CA ALA A 224 -0.42 -52.67 -49.56
C ALA A 224 0.10 -52.70 -48.11
N ARG A 225 1.42 -52.53 -47.92
CA ARG A 225 2.02 -52.41 -46.57
C ARG A 225 1.54 -51.14 -45.84
N ARG A 226 1.34 -50.03 -46.56
CA ARG A 226 0.76 -48.80 -46.00
C ARG A 226 -0.70 -48.99 -45.61
N ASP A 227 -1.48 -49.70 -46.42
CA ASP A 227 -2.89 -49.99 -46.13
C ASP A 227 -3.03 -50.98 -44.97
N MET A 228 -2.15 -51.97 -44.85
CA MET A 228 -2.04 -52.85 -43.67
C MET A 228 -1.69 -52.04 -42.42
N SER A 229 -0.69 -51.15 -42.49
CA SER A 229 -0.33 -50.27 -41.38
C SER A 229 -1.51 -49.36 -40.99
N ARG A 230 -2.28 -48.84 -41.95
CA ARG A 230 -3.52 -48.09 -41.68
C ARG A 230 -4.59 -48.96 -41.01
N ALA A 231 -4.76 -50.21 -41.44
CA ALA A 231 -5.71 -51.14 -40.85
C ALA A 231 -5.33 -51.51 -39.40
N VAL A 232 -4.04 -51.73 -39.13
CA VAL A 232 -3.52 -51.95 -37.78
C VAL A 232 -3.67 -50.67 -36.93
N LYS A 233 -3.36 -49.49 -37.48
CA LYS A 233 -3.58 -48.22 -36.76
C LYS A 233 -5.06 -48.01 -36.40
N LYS A 234 -5.97 -48.38 -37.31
CA LYS A 234 -7.41 -48.34 -37.04
C LYS A 234 -7.82 -49.33 -35.95
N LEU A 235 -7.29 -50.56 -35.97
CA LEU A 235 -7.49 -51.54 -34.90
C LEU A 235 -6.99 -51.01 -33.55
N ASN A 236 -5.81 -50.40 -33.52
CA ASN A 236 -5.25 -49.79 -32.31
C ASN A 236 -6.17 -48.68 -31.77
N GLN A 237 -6.68 -47.82 -32.65
CA GLN A 237 -7.64 -46.78 -32.27
C GLN A 237 -8.95 -47.37 -31.74
N GLU A 238 -9.50 -48.42 -32.37
CA GLU A 238 -10.73 -49.08 -31.91
C GLU A 238 -10.57 -49.71 -30.51
N ILE A 239 -9.46 -50.42 -30.27
CA ILE A 239 -9.17 -51.05 -28.97
C ILE A 239 -8.90 -49.99 -27.89
N THR A 240 -8.14 -48.95 -28.23
CA THR A 240 -7.87 -47.84 -27.31
C THR A 240 -9.15 -47.09 -26.99
N GLN A 241 -9.98 -46.81 -28.00
CA GLN A 241 -11.27 -46.13 -27.82
C GLN A 241 -12.15 -46.89 -26.83
N PHE A 242 -12.33 -48.21 -27.00
CA PHE A 242 -13.13 -49.00 -26.08
C PHE A 242 -12.58 -48.95 -24.65
N THR A 243 -11.26 -49.06 -24.51
CA THR A 243 -10.59 -49.01 -23.20
C THR A 243 -10.76 -47.63 -22.54
N VAL A 244 -10.44 -46.55 -23.25
CA VAL A 244 -10.55 -45.17 -22.74
C VAL A 244 -12.00 -44.81 -22.40
N GLU A 245 -12.96 -45.20 -23.25
CA GLU A 245 -14.39 -44.96 -23.00
C GLU A 245 -14.87 -45.62 -21.71
N GLN A 246 -14.40 -46.84 -21.41
CA GLN A 246 -14.79 -47.54 -20.19
C GLN A 246 -14.36 -46.79 -18.92
N PHE A 247 -13.17 -46.21 -18.89
CA PHE A 247 -12.66 -45.50 -17.70
C PHE A 247 -13.19 -44.06 -17.60
N ILE A 248 -13.44 -43.38 -18.72
CA ILE A 248 -13.96 -42.01 -18.73
C ILE A 248 -15.48 -41.96 -18.46
N ALA A 249 -16.24 -43.00 -18.81
CA ALA A 249 -17.70 -43.00 -18.68
C ALA A 249 -18.21 -42.69 -17.26
N GLY A 250 -17.50 -43.16 -16.23
CA GLY A 250 -17.84 -42.85 -14.83
C GLY A 250 -17.71 -41.36 -14.51
N MET A 251 -16.66 -40.72 -15.02
CA MET A 251 -16.45 -39.28 -14.87
C MET A 251 -17.48 -38.48 -15.69
N GLU A 252 -17.78 -38.89 -16.92
CA GLU A 252 -18.82 -38.25 -17.74
C GLU A 252 -20.18 -38.24 -17.04
N GLN A 253 -20.52 -39.32 -16.34
CA GLN A 253 -21.75 -39.38 -15.53
C GLN A 253 -21.68 -38.46 -14.30
N GLN A 254 -20.55 -38.42 -13.60
CA GLN A 254 -20.34 -37.59 -12.41
C GLN A 254 -20.38 -36.08 -12.72
N TYR A 255 -19.83 -35.67 -13.87
CA TYR A 255 -19.70 -34.27 -14.29
C TYR A 255 -20.73 -33.84 -15.34
N GLN A 256 -21.79 -34.61 -15.58
CA GLN A 256 -22.80 -34.36 -16.63
C GLN A 256 -23.42 -32.96 -16.59
N ASP A 257 -23.54 -32.35 -15.40
CA ASP A 257 -24.12 -31.02 -15.20
C ASP A 257 -23.10 -29.88 -15.44
N GLN A 258 -21.83 -30.21 -15.71
CA GLN A 258 -20.72 -29.27 -15.90
C GLN A 258 -20.23 -29.29 -17.35
N THR A 259 -20.87 -28.50 -18.22
CA THR A 259 -20.57 -28.46 -19.67
C THR A 259 -19.08 -28.29 -19.98
N ASN A 260 -18.39 -27.36 -19.31
CA ASN A 260 -16.97 -27.10 -19.57
C ASN A 260 -16.06 -28.29 -19.19
N VAL A 261 -16.44 -29.07 -18.17
CA VAL A 261 -15.73 -30.30 -17.80
C VAL A 261 -15.98 -31.38 -18.84
N MET A 262 -17.22 -31.54 -19.30
CA MET A 262 -17.56 -32.50 -20.35
C MET A 262 -16.82 -32.24 -21.66
N GLU A 263 -16.66 -30.97 -22.04
CA GLU A 263 -15.83 -30.57 -23.18
C GLU A 263 -14.36 -30.94 -22.97
N TYR A 264 -13.82 -30.70 -21.77
CA TYR A 264 -12.45 -31.08 -21.43
C TYR A 264 -12.25 -32.60 -21.46
N LEU A 265 -13.15 -33.38 -20.85
CA LEU A 265 -13.10 -34.86 -20.86
C LEU A 265 -13.20 -35.41 -22.30
N SER A 266 -14.00 -34.80 -23.15
CA SER A 266 -14.08 -35.15 -24.58
C SER A 266 -12.75 -34.91 -25.30
N ALA A 267 -12.06 -33.80 -24.99
CA ALA A 267 -10.74 -33.50 -25.53
C ALA A 267 -9.67 -34.48 -25.00
N VAL A 268 -9.67 -34.78 -23.71
CA VAL A 268 -8.81 -35.79 -23.08
C VAL A 268 -9.01 -37.15 -23.75
N LYS A 269 -10.26 -37.57 -23.94
CA LYS A 269 -10.62 -38.84 -24.60
C LYS A 269 -10.04 -38.90 -26.01
N LYS A 270 -10.24 -37.85 -26.81
CA LYS A 270 -9.72 -37.77 -28.18
C LYS A 270 -8.19 -37.86 -28.19
N ASP A 271 -7.53 -37.10 -27.34
CA ASP A 271 -6.06 -37.07 -27.25
C ASP A 271 -5.49 -38.43 -26.80
N ALA A 272 -6.09 -39.07 -25.79
CA ALA A 272 -5.67 -40.39 -25.32
C ALA A 272 -5.80 -41.48 -26.40
N ILE A 273 -6.82 -41.39 -27.26
CA ILE A 273 -7.02 -42.31 -28.40
C ILE A 273 -6.01 -42.04 -29.52
N GLU A 274 -5.74 -40.77 -29.82
CA GLU A 274 -4.80 -40.37 -30.87
C GLU A 274 -3.34 -40.67 -30.50
N ASN A 275 -3.01 -40.58 -29.21
CA ASN A 275 -1.66 -40.73 -28.66
C ASN A 275 -1.49 -41.99 -27.78
N ALA A 276 -2.24 -43.05 -28.08
CA ALA A 276 -2.24 -44.32 -27.33
C ALA A 276 -0.84 -44.93 -27.13
N GLU A 277 0.07 -44.69 -28.08
CA GLU A 277 1.45 -45.18 -28.06
C GLU A 277 2.25 -44.63 -26.89
N GLU A 278 1.95 -43.42 -26.41
CA GLU A 278 2.65 -42.81 -25.26
C GLU A 278 2.38 -43.54 -23.94
N PHE A 279 1.25 -44.26 -23.83
CA PHE A 279 0.90 -45.04 -22.65
C PHE A 279 1.57 -46.42 -22.62
N LEU A 280 2.12 -46.87 -23.75
CA LEU A 280 2.83 -48.14 -23.83
C LEU A 280 4.22 -48.01 -23.19
N PRO A 281 4.71 -49.03 -22.47
CA PRO A 281 6.08 -49.02 -21.97
C PRO A 281 7.06 -48.97 -23.15
N ASN A 282 7.80 -47.88 -23.27
CA ASN A 282 8.94 -47.80 -24.17
C ASN A 282 9.98 -48.81 -23.68
N GLY A 283 10.31 -49.79 -24.52
CA GLY A 283 11.26 -50.84 -24.19
C GLY A 283 12.70 -50.35 -24.26
N GLU A 284 13.12 -49.46 -23.37
CA GLU A 284 14.48 -49.41 -22.81
C GLU A 284 14.37 -48.84 -21.38
N PRO A 285 14.80 -49.58 -20.33
CA PRO A 285 14.85 -49.05 -18.98
C PRO A 285 16.02 -48.08 -18.87
N ASP A 286 15.73 -46.79 -18.73
CA ASP A 286 16.73 -45.81 -18.30
C ASP A 286 16.98 -46.01 -16.79
N GLU A 287 18.25 -46.05 -16.39
CA GLU A 287 18.79 -46.50 -15.10
C GLU A 287 18.46 -45.59 -13.88
N LEU A 288 17.21 -45.17 -13.69
CA LEU A 288 16.79 -44.41 -12.50
C LEU A 288 15.68 -45.17 -11.75
N GLU A 289 16.10 -45.91 -10.73
CA GLU A 289 15.34 -46.87 -9.89
C GLU A 289 14.15 -46.29 -9.08
N ASP A 290 13.63 -45.10 -9.39
CA ASP A 290 12.43 -44.53 -8.75
C ASP A 290 11.31 -44.12 -9.75
N VAL A 291 11.49 -44.33 -11.06
CA VAL A 291 10.54 -43.88 -12.11
C VAL A 291 9.67 -45.03 -12.67
N ASP A 292 9.93 -46.28 -12.27
CA ASP A 292 9.29 -47.48 -12.85
C ASP A 292 7.92 -47.84 -12.23
N SER A 293 7.41 -47.04 -11.29
CA SER A 293 6.04 -47.17 -10.78
C SER A 293 5.04 -46.47 -11.71
N ALA A 294 3.80 -46.98 -11.78
CA ALA A 294 2.72 -46.32 -12.52
C ALA A 294 2.51 -44.87 -12.05
N GLU A 295 2.67 -44.62 -10.75
CA GLU A 295 2.63 -43.29 -10.12
C GLU A 295 3.78 -42.37 -10.61
N GLY A 296 4.99 -42.91 -10.78
CA GLY A 296 6.17 -42.19 -11.30
C GLY A 296 6.01 -41.77 -12.76
N ARG A 297 5.47 -42.66 -13.61
CA ARG A 297 5.16 -42.34 -15.01
C ARG A 297 3.98 -41.38 -15.16
N ALA A 298 2.97 -41.46 -14.28
CA ALA A 298 1.81 -40.57 -14.28
C ALA A 298 2.22 -39.08 -14.14
N LEU A 299 3.35 -38.80 -13.46
CA LEU A 299 3.91 -37.44 -13.36
C LEU A 299 4.35 -36.86 -14.71
N GLY A 300 4.72 -37.71 -15.69
CA GLY A 300 5.07 -37.28 -17.05
C GLY A 300 3.88 -36.82 -17.90
N PHE A 301 2.66 -37.25 -17.53
CA PHE A 301 1.41 -36.94 -18.24
C PHE A 301 0.75 -35.64 -17.77
N HIS A 302 1.57 -34.59 -17.63
CA HIS A 302 1.16 -33.28 -17.13
C HIS A 302 -0.03 -32.68 -17.90
N ARG A 303 -0.21 -32.97 -19.20
CA ARG A 303 -1.33 -32.47 -20.01
C ARG A 303 -2.72 -32.97 -19.59
N TYR A 304 -2.82 -34.03 -18.78
CA TYR A 304 -4.10 -34.50 -18.21
C TYR A 304 -4.31 -34.05 -16.76
N ARG A 305 -3.40 -33.26 -16.20
CA ARG A 305 -3.54 -32.75 -14.82
C ARG A 305 -4.51 -31.57 -14.76
N VAL A 306 -4.98 -31.29 -13.56
CA VAL A 306 -5.81 -30.12 -13.24
C VAL A 306 -5.05 -29.26 -12.25
N ASN A 307 -4.90 -27.97 -12.55
CA ASN A 307 -4.28 -27.01 -11.64
C ASN A 307 -5.36 -26.21 -10.91
N VAL A 308 -5.67 -26.59 -9.67
CA VAL A 308 -6.62 -25.86 -8.82
C VAL A 308 -5.95 -24.59 -8.28
N ILE A 309 -6.33 -23.42 -8.82
CA ILE A 309 -5.76 -22.12 -8.42
C ILE A 309 -6.54 -21.45 -7.29
N VAL A 310 -7.84 -21.72 -7.18
CA VAL A 310 -8.69 -21.26 -6.07
C VAL A 310 -9.54 -22.43 -5.60
N ASP A 311 -9.35 -22.80 -4.34
CA ASP A 311 -10.15 -23.82 -3.64
C ASP A 311 -10.94 -23.13 -2.52
N ASN A 312 -12.26 -23.31 -2.55
CA ASN A 312 -13.18 -22.77 -1.57
C ASN A 312 -13.81 -23.84 -0.67
N THR A 313 -13.27 -25.06 -0.68
CA THR A 313 -13.68 -26.16 0.20
C THR A 313 -13.64 -25.74 1.67
N GLY A 314 -14.75 -25.99 2.39
CA GLY A 314 -14.89 -25.65 3.80
C GLY A 314 -15.01 -24.15 4.11
N LYS A 315 -15.20 -23.29 3.09
CA LYS A 315 -15.47 -21.87 3.29
C LYS A 315 -16.96 -21.58 3.24
N ASP A 316 -17.52 -21.28 4.42
CA ASP A 316 -18.93 -20.89 4.56
C ASP A 316 -19.15 -19.36 4.48
N ARG A 317 -18.08 -18.59 4.29
CA ARG A 317 -18.08 -17.12 4.33
C ARG A 317 -17.33 -16.50 3.16
N ALA A 318 -17.62 -15.24 2.87
CA ALA A 318 -16.89 -14.46 1.88
C ALA A 318 -15.38 -14.46 2.17
N PRO A 319 -14.51 -14.66 1.17
CA PRO A 319 -13.07 -14.55 1.37
C PRO A 319 -12.68 -13.12 1.73
N VAL A 320 -11.87 -12.96 2.78
CA VAL A 320 -11.30 -11.68 3.20
C VAL A 320 -9.78 -11.80 3.12
N ILE A 321 -9.20 -11.27 2.05
CA ILE A 321 -7.76 -11.35 1.80
C ILE A 321 -7.13 -10.01 2.16
N PHE A 322 -6.10 -10.04 3.01
CA PHE A 322 -5.22 -8.91 3.25
C PHE A 322 -3.87 -9.22 2.59
N GLU A 323 -3.50 -8.44 1.58
CA GLU A 323 -2.22 -8.60 0.89
C GLU A 323 -1.25 -7.53 1.39
N ASP A 324 -0.30 -7.95 2.23
CA ASP A 324 0.65 -7.05 2.87
C ASP A 324 1.81 -6.63 1.94
N ASN A 325 2.07 -7.43 0.90
CA ASN A 325 3.06 -7.16 -0.13
C ASN A 325 2.37 -7.11 -1.51
N PRO A 326 1.68 -6.00 -1.84
CA PRO A 326 0.86 -5.87 -3.04
C PRO A 326 1.72 -5.63 -4.29
N SER A 327 2.69 -6.50 -4.55
CA SER A 327 3.43 -6.52 -5.82
C SER A 327 2.48 -6.89 -6.97
N TYR A 328 2.83 -6.50 -8.20
CA TYR A 328 2.03 -6.85 -9.39
C TYR A 328 1.70 -8.35 -9.44
N GLN A 329 2.71 -9.21 -9.30
CA GLN A 329 2.57 -10.67 -9.31
C GLN A 329 1.74 -11.21 -8.13
N ASN A 330 1.83 -10.61 -6.94
CA ASN A 330 1.02 -11.04 -5.81
C ASN A 330 -0.44 -10.63 -5.97
N LEU A 331 -0.74 -9.53 -6.68
CA LEU A 331 -2.11 -9.11 -6.96
C LEU A 331 -2.74 -9.94 -8.07
N VAL A 332 -2.10 -9.98 -9.24
CA VAL A 332 -2.68 -10.59 -10.45
C VAL A 332 -2.33 -12.06 -10.62
N GLY A 333 -1.39 -12.63 -9.86
CA GLY A 333 -0.91 -13.99 -10.06
C GLY A 333 0.38 -14.03 -10.89
N ARG A 334 0.95 -15.22 -11.03
CA ARG A 334 2.22 -15.43 -11.74
C ARG A 334 2.31 -16.82 -12.35
N ILE A 335 3.24 -16.99 -13.27
CA ILE A 335 3.61 -18.25 -13.88
C ILE A 335 5.02 -18.60 -13.42
N GLU A 336 5.16 -19.68 -12.65
CA GLU A 336 6.46 -20.12 -12.15
C GLU A 336 7.23 -20.89 -13.22
N HIS A 337 8.56 -20.87 -13.09
CA HIS A 337 9.46 -21.56 -14.00
C HIS A 337 10.36 -22.48 -13.18
N VAL A 338 10.57 -23.69 -13.67
CA VAL A 338 11.51 -24.65 -13.09
C VAL A 338 12.73 -24.78 -13.98
N SER A 339 13.92 -24.86 -13.38
CA SER A 339 15.16 -25.11 -14.13
C SER A 339 15.25 -26.59 -14.47
N HIS A 340 15.27 -26.91 -15.77
CA HIS A 340 15.47 -28.26 -16.28
C HIS A 340 16.65 -28.23 -17.27
N MET A 341 17.72 -28.97 -16.94
CA MET A 341 18.97 -29.00 -17.73
C MET A 341 19.54 -27.61 -18.06
N GLY A 342 19.39 -26.63 -17.17
CA GLY A 342 19.90 -25.25 -17.36
C GLY A 342 19.00 -24.34 -18.19
N THR A 343 17.85 -24.83 -18.68
CA THR A 343 16.81 -24.04 -19.34
C THR A 343 15.64 -23.84 -18.38
N LEU A 344 15.03 -22.66 -18.37
CA LEU A 344 13.78 -22.42 -17.64
C LEU A 344 12.61 -22.95 -18.45
N VAL A 345 11.83 -23.85 -17.86
CA VAL A 345 10.63 -24.45 -18.46
C VAL A 345 9.42 -24.09 -17.59
N THR A 346 8.27 -23.89 -18.24
CA THR A 346 6.99 -23.67 -17.56
C THR A 346 5.89 -24.52 -18.19
N ASP A 347 4.83 -24.76 -17.40
CA ASP A 347 3.60 -25.43 -17.82
C ASP A 347 2.41 -24.90 -17.00
N PHE A 348 1.18 -25.22 -17.41
CA PHE A 348 -0.03 -24.68 -16.79
C PHE A 348 -0.21 -25.06 -15.32
N THR A 349 0.46 -26.11 -14.82
CA THR A 349 0.45 -26.52 -13.41
C THR A 349 1.29 -25.60 -12.52
N LEU A 350 2.15 -24.77 -13.12
CA LEU A 350 2.98 -23.77 -12.44
C LEU A 350 2.31 -22.38 -12.37
N ILE A 351 1.07 -22.25 -12.86
CA ILE A 351 0.26 -21.04 -12.67
C ILE A 351 -0.15 -20.92 -11.21
N LYS A 352 0.10 -19.75 -10.61
CA LYS A 352 -0.26 -19.44 -9.20
C LYS A 352 -1.25 -18.28 -9.14
N ALA A 353 -2.29 -18.47 -8.34
CA ALA A 353 -3.28 -17.43 -8.04
C ALA A 353 -2.67 -16.24 -7.31
N GLY A 354 -3.11 -15.04 -7.70
CA GLY A 354 -2.89 -13.79 -6.98
C GLY A 354 -3.92 -13.53 -5.86
N ALA A 355 -3.80 -12.39 -5.19
CA ALA A 355 -4.72 -11.92 -4.18
C ALA A 355 -6.11 -11.62 -4.76
N LEU A 356 -6.20 -11.09 -5.99
CA LEU A 356 -7.47 -10.88 -6.69
C LEU A 356 -8.21 -12.19 -6.95
N HIS A 357 -7.47 -13.25 -7.29
CA HIS A 357 -8.03 -14.58 -7.49
C HIS A 357 -8.63 -15.13 -6.19
N ARG A 358 -7.85 -15.09 -5.11
CA ARG A 358 -8.23 -15.62 -3.79
C ARG A 358 -9.36 -14.82 -3.12
N ALA A 359 -9.50 -13.54 -3.46
CA ALA A 359 -10.51 -12.64 -2.92
C ALA A 359 -11.83 -12.62 -3.72
N ASN A 360 -11.90 -13.39 -4.82
CA ASN A 360 -13.07 -13.41 -5.69
C ASN A 360 -14.34 -13.84 -4.93
N GLY A 361 -15.44 -13.10 -5.10
CA GLY A 361 -16.68 -13.24 -4.33
C GLY A 361 -16.66 -12.60 -2.93
N GLY A 362 -15.57 -11.93 -2.57
CA GLY A 362 -15.38 -11.32 -1.25
C GLY A 362 -14.66 -9.98 -1.28
N TYR A 363 -13.63 -9.85 -0.43
CA TYR A 363 -12.98 -8.59 -0.10
C TYR A 363 -11.45 -8.70 -0.20
N LEU A 364 -10.83 -7.70 -0.81
CA LEU A 364 -9.39 -7.52 -0.85
C LEU A 364 -9.00 -6.23 -0.13
N ILE A 365 -8.22 -6.35 0.94
CA ILE A 365 -7.71 -5.22 1.72
C ILE A 365 -6.26 -4.97 1.33
N LEU A 366 -5.93 -3.74 0.96
CA LEU A 366 -4.58 -3.32 0.57
C LEU A 366 -4.18 -2.03 1.29
N ASP A 367 -2.88 -1.87 1.55
CA ASP A 367 -2.33 -0.57 1.94
C ASP A 367 -2.07 0.28 0.68
N ALA A 368 -2.62 1.49 0.65
CA ALA A 368 -2.52 2.38 -0.50
C ALA A 368 -1.09 2.82 -0.78
N SER A 369 -0.29 3.13 0.26
CA SER A 369 1.10 3.54 0.09
C SER A 369 1.93 2.39 -0.50
N LYS A 370 1.78 1.17 0.03
CA LYS A 370 2.47 -0.01 -0.51
C LYS A 370 2.06 -0.29 -1.95
N THR A 371 0.77 -0.23 -2.26
CA THR A 371 0.24 -0.48 -3.61
C THR A 371 0.77 0.52 -4.64
N LEU A 372 0.94 1.80 -4.27
CA LEU A 372 1.49 2.82 -5.16
C LEU A 372 3.01 2.73 -5.30
N THR A 373 3.70 2.23 -4.28
CA THR A 373 5.18 2.13 -4.28
C THR A 373 5.67 0.92 -5.09
N HIS A 374 4.88 -0.16 -5.15
CA HIS A 374 5.19 -1.28 -6.03
C HIS A 374 4.90 -0.96 -7.49
N MET A 375 5.92 -1.15 -8.33
CA MET A 375 5.84 -0.90 -9.78
C MET A 375 4.66 -1.66 -10.40
N TYR A 376 3.82 -0.94 -11.16
CA TYR A 376 2.63 -1.44 -11.87
C TYR A 376 1.53 -2.11 -11.03
N ALA A 377 1.66 -2.21 -9.71
CA ALA A 377 0.62 -2.81 -8.87
C ALA A 377 -0.70 -2.02 -8.93
N TRP A 378 -0.63 -0.69 -8.87
CA TRP A 378 -1.81 0.18 -9.01
C TRP A 378 -2.50 0.03 -10.36
N GLU A 379 -1.74 0.05 -11.46
CA GLU A 379 -2.28 -0.11 -12.82
C GLU A 379 -2.87 -1.51 -13.03
N GLY A 380 -2.19 -2.56 -12.55
CA GLY A 380 -2.71 -3.94 -12.60
C GLY A 380 -4.01 -4.10 -11.83
N LEU A 381 -4.14 -3.45 -10.68
CA LEU A 381 -5.37 -3.41 -9.89
C LEU A 381 -6.50 -2.70 -10.66
N LYS A 382 -6.26 -1.46 -11.14
CA LYS A 382 -7.26 -0.70 -11.90
C LYS A 382 -7.74 -1.47 -13.13
N ARG A 383 -6.81 -2.01 -13.92
CA ARG A 383 -7.13 -2.80 -15.12
C ARG A 383 -8.04 -3.97 -14.79
N SER A 384 -7.72 -4.74 -13.73
CA SER A 384 -8.51 -5.91 -13.33
C SER A 384 -9.91 -5.53 -12.83
N LEU A 385 -10.04 -4.40 -12.13
CA LEU A 385 -11.34 -3.91 -11.64
C LEU A 385 -12.23 -3.35 -12.76
N GLN A 386 -11.64 -2.72 -13.78
CA GLN A 386 -12.37 -2.18 -14.93
C GLN A 386 -12.79 -3.27 -15.93
N SER A 387 -11.93 -4.27 -16.15
CA SER A 387 -12.23 -5.39 -17.07
C SER A 387 -13.10 -6.47 -16.44
N HIS A 388 -13.28 -6.44 -15.12
CA HIS A 388 -13.91 -7.53 -14.33
C HIS A 388 -13.22 -8.88 -14.52
N GLN A 389 -11.95 -8.88 -14.89
CA GLN A 389 -11.17 -10.07 -15.17
C GLN A 389 -9.73 -9.87 -14.73
N VAL A 390 -9.13 -10.89 -14.11
CA VAL A 390 -7.70 -10.91 -13.81
C VAL A 390 -6.97 -11.69 -14.90
N ASN A 391 -5.96 -11.06 -15.48
CA ASN A 391 -5.10 -11.67 -16.47
C ASN A 391 -3.71 -11.91 -15.83
N ILE A 392 -3.28 -13.17 -15.82
CA ILE A 392 -1.96 -13.58 -15.34
C ILE A 392 -0.97 -13.33 -16.47
N SER A 393 -0.19 -12.27 -16.36
CA SER A 393 0.88 -11.95 -17.31
C SER A 393 2.16 -11.61 -16.56
N SER A 394 3.32 -11.88 -17.17
CA SER A 394 4.59 -11.43 -16.58
C SER A 394 4.79 -9.92 -16.77
N LEU A 395 5.63 -9.29 -15.95
CA LEU A 395 5.92 -7.86 -16.09
C LEU A 395 6.81 -7.62 -17.32
N GLU A 396 7.69 -8.58 -17.61
CA GLU A 396 8.52 -8.61 -18.81
C GLU A 396 7.68 -8.63 -20.10
N GLU A 397 6.58 -9.39 -20.13
CA GLU A 397 5.61 -9.36 -21.24
C GLU A 397 4.92 -7.99 -21.35
N VAL A 398 4.44 -7.44 -20.22
CA VAL A 398 3.79 -6.11 -20.19
C VAL A 398 4.74 -5.02 -20.69
N LEU A 399 6.04 -5.16 -20.42
CA LEU A 399 7.09 -4.24 -20.87
C LEU A 399 7.74 -4.62 -22.20
N SER A 400 7.30 -5.72 -22.82
CA SER A 400 7.89 -6.27 -24.07
C SER A 400 9.41 -6.51 -23.98
N LEU A 401 9.92 -6.87 -22.79
CA LEU A 401 11.35 -7.06 -22.51
C LEU A 401 11.85 -8.48 -22.78
N VAL A 402 10.95 -9.44 -23.02
CA VAL A 402 11.27 -10.85 -23.29
C VAL A 402 10.55 -11.32 -24.56
N SER A 403 11.24 -12.12 -25.38
CA SER A 403 10.74 -12.70 -26.63
C SER A 403 10.48 -14.20 -26.58
N SER A 404 10.62 -14.83 -25.40
CA SER A 404 10.30 -16.24 -25.22
C SER A 404 8.79 -16.47 -25.19
N LEU A 405 8.33 -17.52 -25.86
CA LEU A 405 6.95 -18.00 -25.79
C LEU A 405 6.61 -18.32 -24.33
N SER A 406 5.70 -17.57 -23.74
CA SER A 406 5.16 -17.77 -22.40
C SER A 406 3.73 -18.29 -22.51
N LEU A 407 3.18 -18.82 -21.42
CA LEU A 407 1.77 -19.20 -21.38
C LEU A 407 0.89 -17.95 -21.32
N GLU A 408 -0.24 -17.98 -22.00
CA GLU A 408 -1.31 -16.97 -21.96
C GLU A 408 -2.60 -17.62 -21.42
N PRO A 409 -2.73 -17.85 -20.11
CA PRO A 409 -3.92 -18.49 -19.53
C PRO A 409 -5.19 -17.68 -19.78
N GLU A 410 -6.32 -18.37 -19.96
CA GLU A 410 -7.62 -17.70 -20.09
C GLU A 410 -7.93 -16.81 -18.86
N PRO A 411 -8.27 -15.52 -19.03
CA PRO A 411 -8.51 -14.61 -17.90
C PRO A 411 -9.64 -15.09 -16.97
N MET A 412 -9.44 -14.97 -15.66
CA MET A 412 -10.46 -15.34 -14.67
C MET A 412 -11.40 -14.15 -14.39
N PRO A 413 -12.74 -14.32 -14.50
CA PRO A 413 -13.69 -13.30 -14.03
C PRO A 413 -13.54 -13.02 -12.54
N VAL A 414 -13.53 -11.73 -12.16
CA VAL A 414 -13.38 -11.28 -10.78
C VAL A 414 -14.52 -10.35 -10.37
N ASP A 415 -15.22 -10.73 -9.30
CA ASP A 415 -16.07 -9.83 -8.50
C ASP A 415 -15.48 -9.73 -7.09
N VAL A 416 -14.67 -8.69 -6.88
CA VAL A 416 -14.02 -8.41 -5.61
C VAL A 416 -14.33 -7.00 -5.17
N LYS A 417 -14.57 -6.83 -3.87
CA LYS A 417 -14.66 -5.52 -3.24
C LYS A 417 -13.28 -5.12 -2.72
N VAL A 418 -12.72 -4.04 -3.24
CA VAL A 418 -11.40 -3.57 -2.78
C VAL A 418 -11.57 -2.54 -1.68
N ILE A 419 -10.74 -2.66 -0.63
CA ILE A 419 -10.65 -1.74 0.49
C ILE A 419 -9.21 -1.27 0.59
N LEU A 420 -8.97 -0.02 0.18
CA LEU A 420 -7.68 0.63 0.38
C LEU A 420 -7.63 1.26 1.76
N THR A 421 -6.53 1.08 2.48
CA THR A 421 -6.26 1.82 3.72
C THR A 421 -5.07 2.76 3.49
N GLY A 422 -5.18 4.03 3.89
CA GLY A 422 -4.10 4.99 3.67
C GLY A 422 -4.24 6.28 4.48
N GLU A 423 -3.27 7.17 4.34
CA GLU A 423 -3.34 8.51 4.91
C GLU A 423 -4.29 9.42 4.12
N PRO A 424 -4.90 10.45 4.75
CA PRO A 424 -5.80 11.38 4.07
C PRO A 424 -5.16 12.07 2.86
N MET A 425 -3.87 12.43 2.95
CA MET A 425 -3.18 13.10 1.85
C MET A 425 -3.12 12.22 0.59
N LEU A 426 -2.87 10.91 0.73
CA LEU A 426 -2.85 9.98 -0.40
C LEU A 426 -4.21 9.89 -1.09
N TYR A 427 -5.30 9.88 -0.34
CA TYR A 427 -6.65 9.93 -0.90
C TYR A 427 -6.86 11.19 -1.76
N TYR A 428 -6.52 12.36 -1.21
CA TYR A 428 -6.70 13.64 -1.93
C TYR A 428 -5.81 13.73 -3.18
N LEU A 429 -4.58 13.21 -3.12
CA LEU A 429 -3.68 13.16 -4.27
C LEU A 429 -4.23 12.23 -5.36
N LEU A 430 -4.65 11.02 -5.02
CA LEU A 430 -5.27 10.09 -5.98
C LEU A 430 -6.50 10.70 -6.63
N LYS A 431 -7.40 11.28 -5.83
CA LYS A 431 -8.60 11.95 -6.33
C LYS A 431 -8.28 13.15 -7.24
N ARG A 432 -7.17 13.85 -7.00
CA ARG A 432 -6.77 15.03 -7.78
C ARG A 432 -6.06 14.67 -9.09
N TYR A 433 -5.24 13.63 -9.08
CA TYR A 433 -4.30 13.33 -10.17
C TYR A 433 -4.64 12.06 -10.97
N ASP A 434 -5.41 11.14 -10.42
CA ASP A 434 -5.87 9.93 -11.12
C ASP A 434 -7.35 10.04 -11.49
N ASN A 435 -7.62 10.22 -12.79
CA ASN A 435 -8.97 10.40 -13.34
C ASN A 435 -9.86 9.16 -13.21
N GLU A 436 -9.28 7.97 -13.01
CA GLU A 436 -10.00 6.70 -12.89
C GLU A 436 -10.36 6.39 -11.44
N PHE A 437 -9.67 7.02 -10.48
CA PHE A 437 -9.85 6.77 -9.06
C PHE A 437 -11.30 7.00 -8.61
N ASP A 438 -11.92 8.12 -8.99
CA ASP A 438 -13.31 8.43 -8.62
C ASP A 438 -14.33 7.46 -9.25
N GLN A 439 -13.96 6.79 -10.35
CA GLN A 439 -14.81 5.77 -10.98
C GLN A 439 -14.76 4.45 -10.21
N LEU A 440 -13.60 4.14 -9.61
CA LEU A 440 -13.33 2.88 -8.92
C LEU A 440 -13.60 2.94 -7.41
N PHE A 441 -13.37 4.08 -6.75
CA PHE A 441 -13.42 4.28 -5.30
C PHE A 441 -14.39 5.41 -4.91
N LYS A 442 -15.68 5.12 -4.94
CA LYS A 442 -16.74 6.10 -4.63
C LYS A 442 -16.99 6.32 -3.14
N VAL A 443 -16.50 5.42 -2.27
CA VAL A 443 -16.78 5.45 -0.83
C VAL A 443 -15.52 5.83 -0.06
N ALA A 444 -15.56 6.95 0.65
CA ALA A 444 -14.51 7.39 1.54
C ALA A 444 -14.94 7.20 3.00
N ALA A 445 -14.21 6.39 3.76
CA ALA A 445 -14.39 6.21 5.18
C ALA A 445 -13.33 7.01 5.94
N ASP A 446 -13.72 8.19 6.42
CA ASP A 446 -12.85 9.16 7.09
C ASP A 446 -12.83 8.97 8.61
N PHE A 447 -11.70 8.48 9.12
CA PHE A 447 -11.49 8.23 10.55
C PHE A 447 -11.14 9.52 11.29
N ALA A 448 -11.90 9.78 12.35
CA ALA A 448 -11.59 10.86 13.27
C ALA A 448 -10.32 10.54 14.08
N HIS A 449 -9.42 11.50 14.22
CA HIS A 449 -8.24 11.37 15.08
C HIS A 449 -8.49 11.84 16.53
N ARG A 450 -9.63 12.52 16.76
CA ARG A 450 -10.03 13.06 18.06
C ARG A 450 -11.55 13.04 18.23
N THR A 451 -12.01 12.96 19.47
CA THR A 451 -13.42 13.09 19.84
C THR A 451 -13.61 14.11 20.96
N ASP A 452 -14.84 14.53 21.21
CA ASP A 452 -15.17 15.45 22.30
C ASP A 452 -14.95 14.82 23.68
N ARG A 453 -14.40 15.59 24.62
CA ARG A 453 -14.29 15.19 26.02
C ARG A 453 -15.54 15.61 26.80
N SER A 454 -16.53 14.72 26.80
CA SER A 454 -17.71 14.73 27.68
C SER A 454 -17.60 13.65 28.75
N ASP A 455 -18.48 13.66 29.74
CA ASP A 455 -18.54 12.62 30.77
C ASP A 455 -18.87 11.25 30.14
N GLU A 456 -19.81 11.23 29.20
CA GLU A 456 -20.16 10.05 28.40
C GLU A 456 -18.96 9.52 27.61
N ASN A 457 -18.28 10.37 26.85
CA ASN A 457 -17.12 9.94 26.06
C ASN A 457 -15.95 9.53 26.96
N SER A 458 -15.81 10.10 28.16
CA SER A 458 -14.79 9.69 29.13
C SER A 458 -15.05 8.27 29.66
N LEU A 459 -16.31 7.91 29.92
CA LEU A 459 -16.72 6.54 30.26
C LEU A 459 -16.49 5.57 29.09
N LEU A 460 -16.83 5.96 27.87
CA LEU A 460 -16.54 5.16 26.68
C LEU A 460 -15.03 4.99 26.46
N TYR A 461 -14.24 6.02 26.75
CA TYR A 461 -12.77 5.97 26.70
C TYR A 461 -12.20 5.02 27.76
N ALA A 462 -12.77 4.99 28.96
CA ALA A 462 -12.40 4.00 29.98
C ALA A 462 -12.68 2.56 29.51
N ARG A 463 -13.80 2.33 28.81
CA ARG A 463 -14.10 1.02 28.19
C ARG A 463 -13.18 0.68 27.02
N LEU A 464 -12.71 1.68 26.27
CA LEU A 464 -11.66 1.51 25.26
C LEU A 464 -10.35 1.05 25.91
N ILE A 465 -9.94 1.69 27.01
CA ILE A 465 -8.77 1.28 27.80
C ILE A 465 -8.93 -0.15 28.31
N ALA A 466 -10.10 -0.52 28.83
CA ALA A 466 -10.39 -1.90 29.24
C ALA A 466 -10.28 -2.90 28.08
N ALA A 467 -10.77 -2.54 26.88
CA ALA A 467 -10.64 -3.37 25.68
C ALA A 467 -9.16 -3.58 25.29
N LEU A 468 -8.33 -2.55 25.35
CA LEU A 468 -6.89 -2.65 25.09
C LEU A 468 -6.19 -3.51 26.15
N GLN A 469 -6.50 -3.27 27.43
CA GLN A 469 -5.97 -4.04 28.56
C GLN A 469 -6.25 -5.54 28.40
N GLN A 470 -7.48 -5.92 28.08
CA GLN A 470 -7.82 -7.34 27.87
C GLN A 470 -7.17 -7.93 26.63
N ARG A 471 -7.20 -7.21 25.50
CA ARG A 471 -6.60 -7.68 24.24
C ARG A 471 -5.10 -7.98 24.38
N LYS A 472 -4.40 -7.18 25.18
CA LYS A 472 -2.95 -7.28 25.42
C LYS A 472 -2.60 -8.05 26.70
N GLN A 473 -3.59 -8.54 27.44
CA GLN A 473 -3.41 -9.27 28.70
C GLN A 473 -2.60 -8.48 29.74
N LEU A 474 -2.80 -7.16 29.80
CA LEU A 474 -2.14 -6.28 30.78
C LEU A 474 -2.82 -6.40 32.15
N ARG A 475 -2.14 -5.95 33.22
CA ARG A 475 -2.77 -5.82 34.54
C ARG A 475 -3.93 -4.79 34.49
N PRO A 476 -4.98 -4.98 35.31
CA PRO A 476 -6.05 -4.00 35.40
C PRO A 476 -5.56 -2.63 35.87
N LEU A 477 -6.13 -1.56 35.34
CA LEU A 477 -5.87 -0.19 35.79
C LEU A 477 -6.86 0.16 36.89
N ASN A 478 -6.38 0.82 37.94
CA ASN A 478 -7.28 1.46 38.90
C ASN A 478 -7.90 2.73 38.31
N ARG A 479 -8.97 3.21 38.94
CA ARG A 479 -9.72 4.40 38.51
C ARG A 479 -8.86 5.65 38.31
N ASP A 480 -7.91 5.90 39.21
CA ASP A 480 -7.03 7.07 39.15
C ASP A 480 -6.06 7.00 37.97
N ALA A 481 -5.54 5.79 37.67
CA ALA A 481 -4.72 5.55 36.48
C ALA A 481 -5.51 5.84 35.20
N VAL A 482 -6.77 5.38 35.12
CA VAL A 482 -7.63 5.66 33.96
C VAL A 482 -7.88 7.15 33.78
N ALA A 483 -8.21 7.87 34.87
CA ALA A 483 -8.37 9.32 34.84
C ALA A 483 -7.12 10.02 34.29
N ARG A 484 -5.93 9.58 34.72
CA ARG A 484 -4.66 10.13 34.25
C ARG A 484 -4.37 9.83 32.78
N VAL A 485 -4.77 8.65 32.28
CA VAL A 485 -4.67 8.31 30.84
C VAL A 485 -5.59 9.20 30.00
N ILE A 486 -6.82 9.46 30.47
CA ILE A 486 -7.76 10.40 29.80
C ILE A 486 -7.15 11.81 29.71
N GLU A 487 -6.53 12.28 30.79
CA GLU A 487 -5.82 13.56 30.78
C GLU A 487 -4.62 13.57 29.83
N ALA A 488 -3.86 12.47 29.75
CA ALA A 488 -2.76 12.31 28.80
C ALA A 488 -3.27 12.34 27.35
N ALA A 489 -4.43 11.73 27.09
CA ALA A 489 -5.07 11.73 25.78
C ALA A 489 -5.54 13.12 25.35
N SER A 490 -6.02 13.96 26.28
CA SER A 490 -6.31 15.37 25.99
C SER A 490 -5.05 16.17 25.71
N ARG A 491 -3.97 15.94 26.47
CA ARG A 491 -2.67 16.59 26.20
C ARG A 491 -2.14 16.23 24.81
N HIS A 492 -2.20 14.95 24.44
CA HIS A 492 -1.78 14.49 23.10
C HIS A 492 -2.71 15.00 21.98
N ALA A 493 -3.95 15.37 22.27
CA ALA A 493 -4.86 15.97 21.30
C ALA A 493 -4.66 17.50 21.12
N ASP A 494 -3.71 18.09 21.85
CA ASP A 494 -3.46 19.53 21.95
C ASP A 494 -4.72 20.37 22.26
N ASP A 495 -5.70 19.76 22.94
CA ASP A 495 -6.98 20.39 23.23
C ASP A 495 -7.59 19.75 24.50
N SER A 496 -7.80 20.55 25.54
CA SER A 496 -8.35 20.07 26.81
C SER A 496 -9.80 19.57 26.68
N ASN A 497 -10.51 19.99 25.63
CA ASN A 497 -11.88 19.58 25.34
C ASN A 497 -11.97 18.41 24.35
N LYS A 498 -10.85 17.84 23.94
CA LYS A 498 -10.82 16.67 23.06
C LYS A 498 -10.07 15.50 23.71
N LEU A 499 -10.31 14.31 23.18
CA LEU A 499 -9.56 13.09 23.49
C LEU A 499 -8.95 12.55 22.20
N SER A 500 -7.66 12.24 22.24
CA SER A 500 -6.99 11.56 21.13
C SER A 500 -7.56 10.16 20.92
N LEU A 501 -7.82 9.80 19.67
CA LEU A 501 -8.22 8.47 19.24
C LEU A 501 -7.05 7.65 18.66
N HIS A 502 -5.81 8.16 18.75
CA HIS A 502 -4.62 7.39 18.39
C HIS A 502 -4.42 6.25 19.39
N VAL A 503 -4.88 5.08 18.99
CA VAL A 503 -4.86 3.86 19.81
C VAL A 503 -3.44 3.44 20.12
N ASP A 504 -2.51 3.60 19.18
CA ASP A 504 -1.09 3.22 19.38
C ASP A 504 -0.44 4.00 20.53
N TYR A 505 -0.69 5.32 20.62
CA TYR A 505 -0.19 6.14 21.72
C TYR A 505 -0.64 5.62 23.10
N ILE A 506 -1.93 5.23 23.19
CA ILE A 506 -2.53 4.67 24.40
C ILE A 506 -1.96 3.27 24.64
N ASP A 507 -1.92 2.41 23.62
CA ASP A 507 -1.41 1.04 23.70
C ASP A 507 0.01 1.04 24.26
N ASP A 508 0.90 1.87 23.71
CA ASP A 508 2.27 1.99 24.19
C ASP A 508 2.33 2.50 25.64
N LEU A 509 1.47 3.49 25.99
CA LEU A 509 1.42 4.05 27.35
C LEU A 509 1.03 2.98 28.36
N LEU A 510 0.03 2.17 28.02
CA LEU A 510 -0.45 1.07 28.85
C LEU A 510 0.60 -0.04 28.99
N ASN A 511 1.30 -0.42 27.92
CA ASN A 511 2.35 -1.43 27.97
C ASN A 511 3.53 -0.99 28.84
N GLU A 512 3.99 0.26 28.70
CA GLU A 512 5.07 0.79 29.55
C GLU A 512 4.65 0.91 31.02
N ALA A 513 3.40 1.30 31.28
CA ALA A 513 2.88 1.36 32.65
C ALA A 513 2.73 -0.04 33.27
N ASP A 514 2.31 -1.04 32.48
CA ASP A 514 2.28 -2.44 32.92
C ASP A 514 3.69 -2.95 33.27
N TYR A 515 4.69 -2.66 32.45
CA TYR A 515 6.08 -2.98 32.75
C TYR A 515 6.53 -2.41 34.11
N ARG A 516 6.12 -1.18 34.44
CA ARG A 516 6.43 -0.56 35.74
C ARG A 516 5.70 -1.22 36.88
N ALA A 517 4.40 -1.48 36.72
CA ALA A 517 3.63 -2.22 37.71
C ALA A 517 4.27 -3.60 37.98
N SER A 518 4.75 -4.27 36.92
CA SER A 518 5.49 -5.52 37.03
C SER A 518 6.79 -5.39 37.82
N LYS A 519 7.57 -4.34 37.56
CA LYS A 519 8.83 -4.05 38.26
C LYS A 519 8.61 -3.74 39.74
N ALA A 520 7.47 -3.13 40.07
CA ALA A 520 7.06 -2.79 41.41
C ALA A 520 6.28 -3.91 42.13
N ASP A 521 6.14 -5.08 41.50
CA ASP A 521 5.38 -6.24 42.01
C ASP A 521 3.93 -5.89 42.41
N CYS A 522 3.30 -5.00 41.63
CA CYS A 522 1.92 -4.58 41.83
C CYS A 522 0.98 -5.40 40.96
N GLU A 523 -0.19 -5.77 41.50
CA GLU A 523 -1.24 -6.49 40.76
C GLU A 523 -2.07 -5.57 39.85
N GLN A 524 -2.02 -4.26 40.07
CA GLN A 524 -2.74 -3.24 39.29
C GLN A 524 -1.82 -2.11 38.85
N ILE A 525 -2.18 -1.51 37.71
CA ILE A 525 -1.57 -0.27 37.23
C ILE A 525 -2.23 0.91 37.96
N THR A 526 -1.41 1.75 38.60
CA THR A 526 -1.84 2.87 39.45
C THR A 526 -1.49 4.21 38.80
N LEU A 527 -2.00 5.30 39.37
CA LEU A 527 -1.64 6.67 38.95
C LEU A 527 -0.12 6.87 38.85
N GLU A 528 0.62 6.42 39.86
CA GLU A 528 2.07 6.57 39.92
C GLU A 528 2.77 5.85 38.75
N HIS A 529 2.31 4.67 38.37
CA HIS A 529 2.87 3.96 37.21
C HIS A 529 2.67 4.73 35.90
N ILE A 530 1.53 5.41 35.73
CA ILE A 530 1.25 6.25 34.55
C ILE A 530 2.12 7.51 34.57
N GLU A 531 2.21 8.21 35.70
CA GLU A 531 3.03 9.41 35.85
C GLU A 531 4.50 9.13 35.59
N GLN A 532 5.07 8.10 36.22
CA GLN A 532 6.45 7.67 35.98
C GLN A 532 6.69 7.27 34.52
N THR A 533 5.68 6.71 33.85
CA THR A 533 5.79 6.35 32.43
C THR A 533 5.92 7.58 31.56
N LEU A 534 5.06 8.58 31.77
CA LEU A 534 5.11 9.83 31.02
C LEU A 534 6.41 10.61 31.29
N GLU A 535 6.87 10.66 32.54
CA GLU A 535 8.15 11.26 32.89
C GLU A 535 9.33 10.56 32.22
N LYS A 536 9.36 9.23 32.23
CA LYS A 536 10.45 8.48 31.60
C LYS A 536 10.40 8.52 30.07
N ARG A 537 9.22 8.66 29.46
CA ARG A 537 9.08 8.95 28.02
C ARG A 537 9.76 10.27 27.67
N ASN A 538 9.47 11.32 28.44
CA ASN A 538 10.10 12.62 28.27
C ASN A 538 11.61 12.49 28.44
N PHE A 539 12.07 11.93 29.55
CA PHE A 539 13.50 11.75 29.86
C PHE A 539 14.29 11.03 28.75
N ARG A 540 13.73 9.96 28.15
CA ARG A 540 14.45 9.19 27.10
C ARG A 540 14.75 9.99 25.84
N LEU A 541 13.99 11.04 25.58
CA LEU A 541 14.09 11.84 24.35
C LEU A 541 14.54 13.29 24.65
N ASP A 542 14.88 13.57 25.91
CA ASP A 542 15.07 14.93 26.43
C ASP A 542 16.43 15.57 26.11
N ARG A 543 17.39 14.77 25.63
CA ARG A 543 18.80 15.18 25.46
C ARG A 543 18.96 16.49 24.68
N MET A 544 18.14 16.71 23.66
CA MET A 544 18.19 17.93 22.85
C MET A 544 17.69 19.16 23.62
N ARG A 545 16.60 19.02 24.38
CA ARG A 545 16.09 20.08 25.26
C ARG A 545 17.11 20.42 26.34
N GLU A 546 17.65 19.41 27.02
CA GLU A 546 18.68 19.59 28.05
C GLU A 546 19.89 20.36 27.51
N ALA A 547 20.42 19.97 26.35
CA ALA A 547 21.56 20.65 25.73
C ALA A 547 21.26 22.11 25.37
N TYR A 548 20.04 22.40 24.89
CA TYR A 548 19.63 23.77 24.57
C TYR A 548 19.47 24.62 25.84
N HIS A 549 18.83 24.07 26.87
CA HIS A 549 18.66 24.73 28.16
C HIS A 549 20.00 25.00 28.83
N GLU A 550 20.95 24.05 28.78
CA GLU A 550 22.30 24.23 29.32
C GLU A 550 23.00 25.45 28.70
N GLN A 551 22.85 25.68 27.39
CA GLN A 551 23.43 26.85 26.73
C GLN A 551 22.85 28.17 27.28
N ILE A 552 21.56 28.23 27.56
CA ILE A 552 20.91 29.42 28.16
C ILE A 552 21.37 29.62 29.61
N ILE A 553 21.43 28.54 30.41
CA ILE A 553 21.83 28.62 31.82
C ILE A 553 23.29 29.05 31.96
N ARG A 554 24.16 28.60 31.06
CA ARG A 554 25.58 28.99 31.01
C ARG A 554 25.81 30.39 30.43
N GLY A 555 24.77 31.07 29.97
CA GLY A 555 24.87 32.40 29.35
C GLY A 555 25.52 32.39 27.96
N ILE A 556 25.62 31.22 27.32
CA ILE A 556 26.09 31.11 25.92
C ILE A 556 24.99 31.61 24.98
N SER A 557 23.75 31.23 25.26
CA SER A 557 22.56 31.85 24.67
C SER A 557 22.04 32.94 25.60
N MET A 558 21.96 34.16 25.09
CA MET A 558 21.62 35.35 25.85
C MET A 558 20.10 35.51 25.96
N ILE A 559 19.52 34.88 26.98
CA ILE A 559 18.12 35.06 27.36
C ILE A 559 18.08 35.68 28.76
N GLU A 560 17.38 36.80 28.91
CA GLU A 560 17.15 37.44 30.21
C GLU A 560 15.82 36.98 30.80
N THR A 561 15.76 36.73 32.10
CA THR A 561 14.53 36.32 32.81
C THR A 561 14.13 37.29 33.92
N THR A 562 14.84 38.41 34.05
CA THR A 562 14.62 39.47 35.05
C THR A 562 15.02 40.83 34.49
N GLY A 563 14.57 41.91 35.14
CA GLY A 563 14.90 43.27 34.73
C GLY A 563 14.06 43.81 33.57
N LYS A 564 14.44 44.98 33.05
CA LYS A 564 13.81 45.63 31.89
C LYS A 564 14.86 46.09 30.89
N VAL A 565 14.61 45.91 29.60
CA VAL A 565 15.55 46.27 28.51
C VAL A 565 14.78 46.94 27.37
N GLU A 566 15.33 48.01 26.79
CA GLU A 566 14.75 48.65 25.61
C GLU A 566 14.89 47.75 24.38
N ALA A 567 13.85 47.75 23.54
CA ALA A 567 13.81 47.07 22.26
C ALA A 567 14.18 45.59 22.32
N GLN A 568 13.81 44.90 23.40
CA GLN A 568 14.08 43.48 23.60
C GLN A 568 12.89 42.79 24.27
N VAL A 569 12.47 41.64 23.72
CA VAL A 569 11.42 40.77 24.30
C VAL A 569 11.83 39.31 24.16
N ASN A 570 11.40 38.47 25.12
CA ASN A 570 11.45 37.02 24.99
C ASN A 570 10.24 36.53 24.17
N GLY A 571 10.48 36.19 22.91
CA GLY A 571 9.55 35.38 22.13
C GLY A 571 9.63 33.90 22.55
N LEU A 572 8.67 33.08 22.11
CA LEU A 572 8.67 31.64 22.38
C LEU A 572 8.58 30.85 21.08
N THR A 573 9.50 29.89 20.91
CA THR A 573 9.55 28.99 19.77
C THR A 573 9.24 27.56 20.22
N VAL A 574 8.89 26.70 19.27
CA VAL A 574 8.72 25.26 19.48
C VAL A 574 9.65 24.54 18.52
N MET A 575 10.45 23.62 19.05
CA MET A 575 11.30 22.74 18.28
C MET A 575 10.70 21.35 18.30
N ALA A 576 10.30 20.84 17.13
CA ALA A 576 9.85 19.47 16.96
C ALA A 576 11.03 18.59 16.52
N VAL A 577 11.28 17.51 17.26
CA VAL A 577 12.28 16.49 16.96
C VAL A 577 11.58 15.14 16.98
N ALA A 578 11.31 14.58 15.79
CA ALA A 578 10.48 13.39 15.62
C ALA A 578 9.14 13.54 16.36
N ASP A 579 8.81 12.62 17.26
CA ASP A 579 7.52 12.59 17.98
C ASP A 579 7.49 13.47 19.25
N GLN A 580 8.53 14.27 19.48
CA GLN A 580 8.58 15.19 20.61
C GLN A 580 8.71 16.63 20.16
N ALA A 581 8.14 17.52 20.98
CA ALA A 581 8.31 18.94 20.87
C ALA A 581 8.70 19.52 22.22
N PHE A 582 9.58 20.51 22.22
CA PHE A 582 9.88 21.32 23.39
C PHE A 582 9.88 22.79 23.01
N GLY A 583 9.44 23.65 23.93
CA GLY A 583 9.50 25.08 23.74
C GLY A 583 10.82 25.65 24.23
N SER A 584 11.18 26.81 23.70
CA SER A 584 12.30 27.58 24.20
C SER A 584 12.04 29.08 24.07
N PRO A 585 12.53 29.91 25.00
CA PRO A 585 12.61 31.35 24.77
C PRO A 585 13.60 31.66 23.65
N SER A 586 13.27 32.71 22.89
CA SER A 586 14.13 33.30 21.89
C SER A 586 14.14 34.82 22.08
N ARG A 587 15.33 35.40 22.07
CA ARG A 587 15.51 36.85 22.27
C ARG A 587 15.25 37.56 20.95
N ILE A 588 14.24 38.42 20.94
CA ILE A 588 13.90 39.27 19.79
C ILE A 588 14.36 40.68 20.10
N THR A 589 15.14 41.28 19.20
CA THR A 589 15.59 42.67 19.32
C THR A 589 15.17 43.51 18.13
N ALA A 590 15.05 44.81 18.36
CA ALA A 590 14.78 45.76 17.29
C ALA A 590 15.64 47.02 17.39
N THR A 591 15.84 47.70 16.27
CA THR A 591 16.38 49.06 16.24
C THR A 591 15.44 49.97 15.46
N ALA A 592 15.40 51.26 15.81
CA ALA A 592 14.64 52.26 15.09
C ALA A 592 15.47 53.54 14.93
N ARG A 593 15.50 54.10 13.72
CA ARG A 593 16.23 55.32 13.39
C ARG A 593 15.50 56.13 12.32
N LEU A 594 15.98 57.36 12.07
CA LEU A 594 15.50 58.18 10.96
C LEU A 594 15.64 57.42 9.62
N GLY A 595 14.58 57.39 8.83
CA GLY A 595 14.55 56.62 7.58
C GLY A 595 13.33 56.86 6.68
N HIS A 596 13.06 55.92 5.78
CA HIS A 596 12.06 56.03 4.71
C HIS A 596 10.87 55.06 4.85
N GLY A 597 10.42 54.81 6.08
CA GLY A 597 9.21 54.02 6.38
C GLY A 597 9.35 52.53 6.11
N ARG A 598 10.54 51.95 6.36
CA ARG A 598 10.80 50.52 6.11
C ARG A 598 11.09 49.77 7.41
N VAL A 599 10.45 48.62 7.58
CA VAL A 599 10.80 47.60 8.58
C VAL A 599 11.54 46.50 7.85
N MET A 600 12.78 46.25 8.26
CA MET A 600 13.63 45.18 7.76
C MET A 600 13.63 44.05 8.79
N ASP A 601 13.18 42.88 8.37
CA ASP A 601 13.32 41.64 9.12
C ASP A 601 14.59 40.95 8.62
N ILE A 602 15.56 40.79 9.52
CA ILE A 602 16.88 40.25 9.16
C ILE A 602 16.75 38.80 8.70
N GLU A 603 15.95 37.98 9.37
CA GLU A 603 15.71 36.57 9.05
C GLU A 603 15.23 36.42 7.61
N ARG A 604 14.26 37.25 7.17
CA ARG A 604 13.78 37.23 5.78
C ARG A 604 14.87 37.65 4.79
N GLU A 605 15.61 38.73 5.06
CA GLU A 605 16.65 39.21 4.14
C GLU A 605 17.80 38.19 3.96
N VAL A 606 18.11 37.41 5.00
CA VAL A 606 19.10 36.32 4.92
C VAL A 606 18.52 34.96 4.57
N LYS A 607 17.21 34.87 4.25
CA LYS A 607 16.48 33.64 3.90
C LYS A 607 16.47 32.57 4.99
N LEU A 608 16.54 32.99 6.25
CA LEU A 608 16.23 32.16 7.42
C LEU A 608 14.75 32.28 7.81
N GLY A 609 14.07 33.34 7.40
CA GLY A 609 12.64 33.54 7.62
C GLY A 609 11.79 32.80 6.57
N GLY A 610 10.81 32.05 7.05
CA GLY A 610 9.82 31.35 6.24
C GLY A 610 8.68 32.26 5.71
N GLU A 611 7.75 31.68 4.96
CA GLU A 611 6.69 32.44 4.28
C GLU A 611 5.64 32.98 5.26
N ILE A 612 5.25 32.18 6.25
CA ILE A 612 4.24 32.58 7.24
C ILE A 612 4.84 33.60 8.20
N HIS A 613 6.11 33.40 8.58
CA HIS A 613 6.85 34.39 9.35
C HIS A 613 6.94 35.75 8.63
N SER A 614 7.37 35.75 7.36
CA SER A 614 7.44 36.95 6.53
C SER A 614 6.10 37.68 6.42
N LYS A 615 5.00 36.92 6.32
CA LYS A 615 3.63 37.46 6.32
C LYS A 615 3.30 38.15 7.66
N GLY A 616 3.70 37.57 8.79
CA GLY A 616 3.54 38.17 10.12
C GLY A 616 4.22 39.54 10.23
N VAL A 617 5.46 39.65 9.75
CA VAL A 617 6.20 40.93 9.72
C VAL A 617 5.51 41.97 8.83
N MET A 618 4.95 41.56 7.69
CA MET A 618 4.17 42.47 6.85
C MET A 618 2.90 42.95 7.55
N ILE A 619 2.24 42.08 8.32
CA ILE A 619 1.04 42.43 9.10
C ILE A 619 1.37 43.46 10.19
N LEU A 620 2.42 43.24 10.99
CA LEU A 620 2.80 44.21 12.02
C LEU A 620 3.25 45.54 11.40
N SER A 621 3.89 45.51 10.22
CA SER A 621 4.31 46.73 9.53
C SER A 621 3.11 47.53 9.05
N ALA A 622 2.10 46.86 8.49
CA ALA A 622 0.84 47.47 8.07
C ALA A 622 0.08 48.05 9.27
N TYR A 623 0.04 47.33 10.39
CA TYR A 623 -0.57 47.82 11.64
C TYR A 623 0.09 49.13 12.11
N MET A 624 1.43 49.17 12.17
CA MET A 624 2.17 50.37 12.59
C MET A 624 1.91 51.55 11.67
N ALA A 625 1.98 51.33 10.34
CA ALA A 625 1.70 52.37 9.36
C ALA A 625 0.27 52.90 9.51
N ASN A 626 -0.71 51.99 9.63
CA ASN A 626 -2.11 52.35 9.82
C ASN A 626 -2.37 53.02 11.17
N ARG A 627 -1.56 52.80 12.21
CA ARG A 627 -1.81 53.42 13.52
C ARG A 627 -1.16 54.79 13.67
N PHE A 628 0.06 54.96 13.15
CA PHE A 628 0.87 56.14 13.43
C PHE A 628 1.17 57.03 12.21
N ALA A 629 0.77 56.59 11.01
CA ALA A 629 1.16 57.22 9.75
C ALA A 629 0.05 57.15 8.67
N GLN A 630 -1.23 57.26 9.05
CA GLN A 630 -2.36 57.28 8.10
C GLN A 630 -2.26 58.46 7.13
N ASP A 631 -2.09 59.67 7.67
CA ASP A 631 -2.11 60.92 6.90
C ASP A 631 -0.71 61.53 6.69
N LYS A 632 0.35 60.85 7.14
CA LYS A 632 1.72 61.36 7.11
C LYS A 632 2.75 60.26 6.84
N PRO A 633 3.85 60.51 6.10
CA PRO A 633 4.90 59.53 5.90
C PRO A 633 5.53 59.10 7.23
N LEU A 634 5.79 57.80 7.39
CA LEU A 634 6.51 57.25 8.54
C LEU A 634 8.02 57.50 8.37
N PRO A 635 8.65 58.41 9.15
CA PRO A 635 10.04 58.85 8.93
C PRO A 635 11.06 57.88 9.57
N LEU A 636 10.78 56.57 9.57
CA LEU A 636 11.58 55.60 10.32
C LEU A 636 12.10 54.47 9.45
N SER A 637 13.32 54.03 9.72
CA SER A 637 13.83 52.73 9.31
C SER A 637 14.07 51.89 10.55
N ALA A 638 13.48 50.71 10.61
CA ALA A 638 13.63 49.78 11.72
C ALA A 638 14.19 48.44 11.24
N THR A 639 14.92 47.78 12.13
CA THR A 639 15.38 46.40 11.93
C THR A 639 14.84 45.53 13.05
N LEU A 640 14.49 44.29 12.73
CA LEU A 640 14.03 43.27 13.66
C LEU A 640 14.89 42.01 13.46
N VAL A 641 15.27 41.35 14.55
CA VAL A 641 16.08 40.13 14.50
C VAL A 641 15.78 39.18 15.65
N PHE A 642 15.83 37.88 15.38
CA PHE A 642 15.92 36.80 16.35
C PHE A 642 17.40 36.57 16.67
N GLU A 643 17.81 37.04 17.84
CA GLU A 643 19.18 36.96 18.28
C GLU A 643 19.62 35.51 18.48
N GLN A 644 20.82 35.19 18.00
CA GLN A 644 21.42 33.86 18.07
C GLN A 644 20.54 32.75 17.45
N SER A 645 19.67 33.11 16.50
CA SER A 645 18.93 32.16 15.67
C SER A 645 19.76 31.79 14.44
N TYR A 646 20.32 30.57 14.45
CA TYR A 646 21.08 30.01 13.31
C TYR A 646 20.28 29.01 12.47
N GLY A 647 19.08 28.66 12.94
CA GLY A 647 18.11 27.84 12.19
C GLY A 647 17.09 28.71 11.46
N GLY A 648 16.18 28.07 10.72
CA GLY A 648 15.05 28.77 10.12
C GLY A 648 14.00 29.19 11.15
N VAL A 649 13.36 30.33 10.93
CA VAL A 649 12.22 30.84 11.71
C VAL A 649 10.96 30.77 10.84
N GLU A 650 9.94 30.05 11.28
CA GLU A 650 8.70 29.86 10.53
C GLU A 650 7.47 29.95 11.46
N GLY A 651 6.35 30.39 10.90
CA GLY A 651 5.11 30.67 11.63
C GLY A 651 5.00 32.13 12.08
N ASP A 652 3.80 32.51 12.49
CA ASP A 652 3.41 33.89 12.87
C ASP A 652 3.28 34.09 14.38
N SER A 653 3.64 33.08 15.18
CA SER A 653 3.40 33.09 16.63
C SER A 653 4.25 34.06 17.46
N ALA A 654 5.17 34.80 16.81
CA ALA A 654 6.00 35.83 17.43
C ALA A 654 5.56 37.26 17.08
N THR A 655 4.59 37.44 16.17
CA THR A 655 4.22 38.76 15.63
C THR A 655 3.84 39.79 16.70
N ALA A 656 3.13 39.38 17.77
CA ALA A 656 2.82 40.28 18.87
C ALA A 656 4.08 40.71 19.66
N ALA A 657 5.02 39.79 19.87
CA ALA A 657 6.28 40.07 20.57
C ALA A 657 7.16 41.02 19.73
N GLU A 658 7.32 40.73 18.44
CA GLU A 658 8.08 41.54 17.48
C GLU A 658 7.55 42.98 17.39
N LEU A 659 6.23 43.14 17.34
CA LEU A 659 5.62 44.46 17.34
C LEU A 659 5.95 45.20 18.64
N CYS A 660 5.80 44.58 19.81
CA CYS A 660 6.15 45.21 21.09
C CYS A 660 7.61 45.65 21.12
N THR A 661 8.53 44.81 20.62
CA THR A 661 9.96 45.12 20.48
C THR A 661 10.19 46.35 19.60
N LEU A 662 9.51 46.44 18.45
CA LEU A 662 9.59 47.59 17.53
C LEU A 662 9.03 48.87 18.15
N LEU A 663 7.87 48.79 18.80
CA LEU A 663 7.25 49.95 19.48
C LEU A 663 8.13 50.47 20.61
N SER A 664 8.75 49.56 21.36
CA SER A 664 9.74 49.88 22.38
C SER A 664 10.97 50.59 21.80
N ALA A 665 11.50 50.09 20.67
CA ALA A 665 12.64 50.71 19.98
C ALA A 665 12.34 52.14 19.50
N ILE A 666 11.11 52.41 19.08
CA ILE A 666 10.68 53.75 18.67
C ILE A 666 10.55 54.65 19.90
N ALA A 667 9.85 54.20 20.94
CA ALA A 667 9.51 55.05 22.07
C ALA A 667 10.59 55.16 23.16
N HIS A 668 11.69 54.40 23.04
CA HIS A 668 12.72 54.27 24.07
C HIS A 668 12.12 53.83 25.43
N ILE A 669 11.26 52.79 25.38
CA ILE A 669 10.57 52.26 26.56
C ILE A 669 11.15 50.90 26.92
N PRO A 670 11.71 50.71 28.13
CA PRO A 670 12.24 49.41 28.53
C PRO A 670 11.11 48.41 28.84
N LEU A 671 11.25 47.18 28.34
CA LEU A 671 10.26 46.11 28.48
C LEU A 671 10.71 45.06 29.50
N LYS A 672 9.78 44.54 30.31
CA LYS A 672 10.04 43.47 31.29
C LYS A 672 10.56 42.20 30.62
N GLN A 673 11.73 41.74 31.04
CA GLN A 673 12.31 40.47 30.59
C GLN A 673 11.85 39.27 31.44
N SER A 674 11.16 39.53 32.56
CA SER A 674 10.50 38.47 33.33
C SER A 674 9.29 37.86 32.62
N LEU A 675 8.78 38.52 31.57
CA LEU A 675 7.65 38.05 30.79
C LEU A 675 8.11 37.58 29.40
N ALA A 676 7.67 36.39 29.00
CA ALA A 676 7.76 35.95 27.61
C ALA A 676 6.41 36.10 26.91
N VAL A 677 6.44 36.25 25.60
CA VAL A 677 5.25 36.52 24.77
C VAL A 677 5.19 35.56 23.60
N THR A 678 4.00 35.00 23.38
CA THR A 678 3.66 34.34 22.13
C THR A 678 2.24 34.71 21.71
N GLY A 679 2.03 34.88 20.42
CA GLY A 679 0.75 35.24 19.83
C GLY A 679 0.94 35.73 18.40
N SER A 680 0.14 35.15 17.50
CA SER A 680 -0.06 35.74 16.18
C SER A 680 -0.94 36.98 16.30
N MET A 681 -0.99 37.82 15.28
CA MET A 681 -1.74 39.06 15.28
C MET A 681 -2.28 39.36 13.88
N ASN A 682 -3.49 39.94 13.80
CA ASN A 682 -4.01 40.48 12.55
C ASN A 682 -3.68 41.97 12.37
N GLN A 683 -4.05 42.56 11.22
CA GLN A 683 -3.77 43.97 10.91
C GLN A 683 -4.47 44.99 11.82
N HIS A 684 -5.39 44.54 12.68
CA HIS A 684 -6.10 45.39 13.64
C HIS A 684 -5.54 45.28 15.05
N GLY A 685 -4.50 44.47 15.29
CA GLY A 685 -3.88 44.30 16.60
C GLY A 685 -4.51 43.21 17.47
N GLN A 686 -5.51 42.49 16.96
CA GLN A 686 -6.13 41.37 17.69
C GLN A 686 -5.19 40.17 17.68
N ILE A 687 -5.00 39.57 18.85
CA ILE A 687 -4.11 38.43 19.04
C ILE A 687 -4.83 37.14 18.65
N GLN A 688 -4.13 36.27 17.93
CA GLN A 688 -4.65 35.05 17.34
C GLN A 688 -3.98 33.82 17.94
N ALA A 689 -4.70 32.70 17.90
CA ALA A 689 -4.24 31.44 18.48
C ALA A 689 -2.95 30.94 17.81
N ILE A 690 -2.14 30.24 18.59
CA ILE A 690 -0.86 29.66 18.17
C ILE A 690 -0.81 28.16 18.47
N GLY A 691 0.09 27.43 17.80
CA GLY A 691 0.39 26.03 18.10
C GLY A 691 1.42 25.87 19.23
N GLY A 692 1.40 24.71 19.90
CA GLY A 692 2.39 24.31 20.91
C GLY A 692 2.44 25.20 22.16
N VAL A 693 1.28 25.68 22.63
CA VAL A 693 1.21 26.63 23.75
C VAL A 693 1.74 26.04 25.06
N ASN A 694 1.52 24.74 25.29
CA ASN A 694 1.99 24.07 26.51
C ASN A 694 3.53 24.02 26.52
N GLU A 695 4.11 23.58 25.40
CA GLU A 695 5.56 23.44 25.21
C GLU A 695 6.25 24.79 25.36
N LYS A 696 5.68 25.86 24.79
CA LYS A 696 6.19 27.23 24.90
C LYS A 696 6.22 27.73 26.35
N ILE A 697 5.13 27.52 27.09
CA ILE A 697 5.06 27.90 28.50
C ILE A 697 6.08 27.11 29.32
N GLU A 698 6.13 25.79 29.11
CA GLU A 698 7.05 24.88 29.78
C GLU A 698 8.51 25.26 29.53
N GLY A 699 8.87 25.60 28.29
CA GLY A 699 10.22 26.03 27.94
C GLY A 699 10.69 27.27 28.69
N PHE A 700 9.84 28.30 28.80
CA PHE A 700 10.21 29.51 29.56
C PHE A 700 10.22 29.27 31.07
N TYR A 701 9.26 28.49 31.58
CA TYR A 701 9.21 28.09 32.97
C TYR A 701 10.48 27.35 33.39
N ASP A 702 10.92 26.35 32.61
CA ASP A 702 12.10 25.53 32.91
C ASP A 702 13.36 26.40 33.08
N ILE A 703 13.55 27.43 32.24
CA ILE A 703 14.67 28.37 32.35
C ILE A 703 14.53 29.26 33.59
N CYS A 704 13.32 29.75 33.89
CA CYS A 704 13.07 30.58 35.07
C CYS A 704 13.30 29.77 36.36
N GLU A 705 12.80 28.53 36.42
CA GLU A 705 12.96 27.64 37.56
C GLU A 705 14.42 27.29 37.80
N ALA A 706 15.17 26.93 36.75
CA ALA A 706 16.59 26.62 36.85
C ALA A 706 17.45 27.81 37.34
N ARG A 707 17.00 29.05 37.09
CA ARG A 707 17.64 30.28 37.60
C ARG A 707 17.07 30.76 38.95
N GLY A 708 16.04 30.09 39.46
CA GLY A 708 15.27 30.50 40.63
C GLY A 708 14.10 31.42 40.26
N LEU A 709 12.89 31.00 40.65
CA LEU A 709 11.67 31.77 40.41
C LEU A 709 11.64 33.06 41.24
N THR A 710 11.36 34.19 40.60
CA THR A 710 11.33 35.50 41.28
C THR A 710 9.95 35.92 41.77
N GLY A 711 8.88 35.28 41.28
CA GLY A 711 7.49 35.71 41.54
C GLY A 711 6.92 36.66 40.48
N ASP A 712 7.77 37.37 39.73
CA ASP A 712 7.33 38.31 38.68
C ASP A 712 7.38 37.70 37.27
N GLN A 713 7.78 36.43 37.16
CA GLN A 713 7.99 35.74 35.90
C GLN A 713 6.69 35.15 35.36
N GLY A 714 6.55 35.12 34.04
CA GLY A 714 5.37 34.56 33.43
C GLY A 714 5.34 34.58 31.91
N VAL A 715 4.24 34.10 31.35
CA VAL A 715 4.03 34.04 29.90
C VAL A 715 2.70 34.70 29.53
N ILE A 716 2.74 35.56 28.51
CA ILE A 716 1.54 36.12 27.89
C ILE A 716 1.21 35.30 26.63
N ILE A 717 -0.01 34.77 26.57
CA ILE A 717 -0.54 33.95 25.48
C ILE A 717 -1.84 34.53 24.91
N PRO A 718 -2.29 34.09 23.72
CA PRO A 718 -3.62 34.43 23.22
C PRO A 718 -4.73 33.92 24.14
N ALA A 719 -5.77 34.71 24.40
CA ALA A 719 -6.94 34.24 25.16
C ALA A 719 -7.61 33.01 24.53
N SER A 720 -7.63 32.95 23.20
CA SER A 720 -8.14 31.81 22.42
C SER A 720 -7.35 30.50 22.64
N ASN A 721 -6.13 30.56 23.18
CA ASN A 721 -5.35 29.37 23.51
C ASN A 721 -5.70 28.72 24.86
N GLN A 722 -6.52 29.37 25.70
CA GLN A 722 -6.83 28.85 27.03
C GLN A 722 -7.40 27.41 26.99
N VAL A 723 -8.21 27.09 25.97
CA VAL A 723 -8.80 25.76 25.80
C VAL A 723 -7.78 24.67 25.48
N HIS A 724 -6.57 25.02 25.06
CA HIS A 724 -5.49 24.07 24.73
C HIS A 724 -4.58 23.75 25.93
N LEU A 725 -4.78 24.42 27.08
CA LEU A 725 -3.89 24.29 28.24
C LEU A 725 -4.09 22.94 28.96
N MET A 726 -3.01 22.17 29.01
CA MET A 726 -2.84 20.91 29.74
C MET A 726 -1.45 20.90 30.42
N LEU A 727 -1.16 21.98 31.17
CA LEU A 727 0.17 22.24 31.74
C LEU A 727 0.60 21.22 32.80
N ARG A 728 1.92 21.02 32.91
CA ARG A 728 2.56 20.17 33.91
C ARG A 728 2.20 20.58 35.35
N LYS A 729 2.34 19.64 36.29
CA LYS A 729 1.93 19.81 37.69
C LYS A 729 2.76 20.89 38.41
N ASP A 730 4.08 20.84 38.24
CA ASP A 730 5.04 21.83 38.76
C ASP A 730 4.68 23.28 38.40
N ILE A 731 4.31 23.55 37.15
CA ILE A 731 3.90 24.88 36.70
C ILE A 731 2.61 25.32 37.41
N ARG A 732 1.62 24.43 37.52
CA ARG A 732 0.36 24.73 38.20
C ARG A 732 0.58 25.04 39.68
N GLU A 733 1.49 24.32 40.32
CA GLU A 733 1.89 24.56 41.72
C GLU A 733 2.64 25.89 41.86
N ALA A 734 3.52 26.24 40.93
CA ALA A 734 4.19 27.54 40.91
C ALA A 734 3.21 28.70 40.72
N VAL A 735 2.20 28.55 39.84
CA VAL A 735 1.13 29.55 39.67
C VAL A 735 0.24 29.64 40.90
N ALA A 736 -0.12 28.51 41.52
CA ALA A 736 -0.90 28.50 42.76
C ALA A 736 -0.16 29.18 43.93
N ALA A 737 1.17 29.08 43.93
CA ALA A 737 2.03 29.75 44.90
C ALA A 737 2.43 31.18 44.51
N GLU A 738 1.86 31.73 43.43
CA GLU A 738 2.15 33.08 42.90
C GLU A 738 3.64 33.30 42.55
N ARG A 739 4.39 32.22 42.30
CA ARG A 739 5.82 32.25 41.93
C ARG A 739 6.05 32.38 40.42
N PHE A 740 5.03 32.11 39.62
CA PHE A 740 5.02 32.20 38.17
C PHE A 740 3.60 32.52 37.69
N HIS A 741 3.44 33.15 36.53
CA HIS A 741 2.13 33.63 36.08
C HIS A 741 1.86 33.30 34.61
N ILE A 742 0.62 32.96 34.29
CA ILE A 742 0.16 32.81 32.91
C ILE A 742 -0.91 33.86 32.66
N TYR A 743 -0.71 34.66 31.62
CA TYR A 743 -1.59 35.76 31.26
C TYR A 743 -2.20 35.53 29.87
N THR A 744 -3.48 35.87 29.72
CA THR A 744 -4.13 35.92 28.41
C THR A 744 -4.29 37.36 27.94
N ALA A 745 -4.14 37.57 26.63
CA ALA A 745 -4.41 38.84 25.98
C ALA A 745 -5.26 38.64 24.70
N ASP A 746 -6.16 39.58 24.44
CA ASP A 746 -6.98 39.63 23.22
C ASP A 746 -6.44 40.62 22.19
N HIS A 747 -5.66 41.61 22.63
CA HIS A 747 -5.13 42.67 21.79
C HIS A 747 -3.67 43.00 22.15
N VAL A 748 -2.86 43.36 21.17
CA VAL A 748 -1.42 43.63 21.36
C VAL A 748 -1.16 44.82 22.30
N ASP A 749 -2.12 45.75 22.38
CA ASP A 749 -2.06 46.87 23.33
C ASP A 749 -2.02 46.41 24.79
N ASP A 750 -2.67 45.29 25.10
CA ASP A 750 -2.62 44.70 26.44
C ASP A 750 -1.24 44.12 26.74
N VAL A 751 -0.66 43.44 25.76
CA VAL A 751 0.69 42.86 25.84
C VAL A 751 1.72 43.97 26.04
N MET A 752 1.67 45.01 25.20
CA MET A 752 2.60 46.14 25.28
C MET A 752 2.45 46.88 26.61
N SER A 753 1.21 47.11 27.08
CA SER A 753 0.98 47.75 28.38
C SER A 753 1.61 46.95 29.53
N ALA A 754 1.47 45.62 29.51
CA ALA A 754 2.02 44.74 30.54
C ALA A 754 3.55 44.70 30.54
N LEU A 755 4.16 44.62 29.36
CA LEU A 755 5.62 44.61 29.18
C LEU A 755 6.24 45.96 29.56
N ALA A 756 5.63 47.07 29.15
CA ALA A 756 6.12 48.43 29.38
C ALA A 756 5.85 48.95 30.79
N ASP A 757 4.86 48.37 31.50
CA ASP A 757 4.38 48.89 32.78
C ASP A 757 3.77 50.30 32.66
N LEU A 758 3.16 50.57 31.50
CA LEU A 758 2.61 51.87 31.11
C LEU A 758 1.30 51.65 30.34
N PRO A 759 0.30 52.55 30.46
CA PRO A 759 -0.91 52.44 29.65
C PRO A 759 -0.59 52.69 28.17
N MET A 760 -1.21 51.92 27.26
CA MET A 760 -1.08 52.19 25.83
C MET A 760 -1.61 53.56 25.42
N GLY A 761 -2.70 54.01 26.05
CA GLY A 761 -3.37 55.29 25.76
C GLY A 761 -4.25 55.21 24.52
N GLU A 762 -5.46 55.78 24.61
CA GLU A 762 -6.41 55.86 23.50
C GLU A 762 -6.37 57.25 22.86
N ALA A 763 -6.62 57.32 21.56
CA ALA A 763 -6.72 58.58 20.85
C ALA A 763 -8.02 59.31 21.25
N ASN A 764 -7.94 60.62 21.44
CA ASN A 764 -9.14 61.47 21.55
C ASN A 764 -9.81 61.70 20.18
N GLU A 765 -10.90 62.46 20.14
CA GLU A 765 -11.63 62.78 18.90
C GLU A 765 -10.77 63.51 17.85
N GLN A 766 -9.65 64.12 18.26
CA GLN A 766 -8.70 64.83 17.41
C GLN A 766 -7.53 63.93 16.94
N GLY A 767 -7.49 62.66 17.37
CA GLY A 767 -6.42 61.71 17.04
C GLY A 767 -5.18 61.80 17.93
N ASP A 768 -5.20 62.61 18.99
CA ASP A 768 -4.08 62.79 19.91
C ASP A 768 -4.12 61.76 21.05
N TYR A 769 -2.95 61.26 21.44
CA TYR A 769 -2.79 60.31 22.55
C TYR A 769 -2.25 61.00 23.81
N PRO A 770 -2.56 60.49 25.02
CA PRO A 770 -1.98 61.01 26.27
C PRO A 770 -0.44 60.95 26.26
N ALA A 771 0.23 62.04 26.59
CA ALA A 771 1.70 62.16 26.46
C ALA A 771 2.49 61.12 27.27
N ASP A 772 1.98 60.71 28.44
CA ASP A 772 2.62 59.72 29.30
C ASP A 772 2.31 58.27 28.90
N SER A 773 1.45 58.06 27.90
CA SER A 773 1.13 56.74 27.36
C SER A 773 2.16 56.24 26.34
N VAL A 774 2.15 54.94 26.07
CA VAL A 774 3.03 54.35 25.04
C VAL A 774 2.77 54.98 23.67
N ASN A 775 1.50 55.09 23.24
CA ASN A 775 1.16 55.69 21.94
C ASN A 775 1.55 57.18 21.87
N GLY A 776 1.40 57.93 22.98
CA GLY A 776 1.85 59.32 23.06
C GLY A 776 3.35 59.47 22.87
N LYS A 777 4.15 58.61 23.53
CA LYS A 777 5.61 58.58 23.38
C LYS A 777 6.04 58.19 21.96
N ILE A 778 5.34 57.24 21.32
CA ILE A 778 5.60 56.84 19.93
C ILE A 778 5.35 58.02 18.98
N LEU A 779 4.19 58.68 19.07
CA LEU A 779 3.87 59.83 18.21
C LEU A 779 4.85 60.98 18.41
N ALA A 780 5.19 61.32 19.66
CA ALA A 780 6.17 62.36 19.96
C ALA A 780 7.52 62.07 19.29
N ARG A 781 7.98 60.82 19.32
CA ARG A 781 9.19 60.41 18.62
C ARG A 781 9.05 60.53 17.10
N ILE A 782 7.93 60.09 16.54
CA ILE A 782 7.68 60.18 15.09
C ILE A 782 7.73 61.64 14.64
N ASP A 783 7.08 62.56 15.36
CA ASP A 783 7.07 63.98 15.03
C ASP A 783 8.46 64.62 15.16
N GLU A 784 9.25 64.20 16.15
CA GLU A 784 10.66 64.58 16.29
C GLU A 784 11.48 64.13 15.06
N LEU A 785 11.32 62.88 14.63
CA LEU A 785 11.99 62.32 13.45
C LEU A 785 11.54 63.01 12.16
N GLN A 786 10.25 63.37 12.02
CA GLN A 786 9.76 64.15 10.88
C GLN A 786 10.42 65.52 10.84
N SER A 787 10.52 66.19 11.98
CA SER A 787 11.19 67.49 12.11
C SER A 787 12.67 67.39 11.78
N LEU A 788 13.34 66.30 12.17
CA LEU A 788 14.73 66.01 11.82
C LEU A 788 14.90 65.74 10.32
N HIS A 789 14.00 64.95 9.72
CA HIS A 789 13.97 64.68 8.28
C HIS A 789 13.86 65.97 7.46
N ALA A 790 12.94 66.85 7.85
CA ALA A 790 12.72 68.13 7.19
C ALA A 790 13.95 69.05 7.30
N ARG A 791 14.65 69.05 8.44
CA ARG A 791 15.90 69.80 8.63
C ARG A 791 17.00 69.31 7.70
N TYR A 792 17.25 68.00 7.65
CA TYR A 792 18.30 67.43 6.77
C TYR A 792 18.00 67.61 5.27
N ARG A 793 16.71 67.57 4.88
CA ARG A 793 16.30 67.85 3.50
C ARG A 793 16.53 69.33 3.14
N LYS A 794 16.31 70.26 4.08
CA LYS A 794 16.59 71.69 3.89
C LYS A 794 18.08 72.00 3.83
N SER A 795 18.92 71.31 4.63
CA SER A 795 20.38 71.51 4.61
C SER A 795 21.05 70.91 3.36
N GLY A 796 20.58 69.75 2.87
CA GLY A 796 21.12 69.12 1.65
C GLY A 796 20.75 69.82 0.34
N ALA A 797 19.75 70.71 0.35
CA ALA A 797 19.40 71.55 -0.79
C ALA A 797 20.28 72.81 -0.90
N GLY A 798 21.11 73.12 0.11
CA GLY A 798 21.98 74.30 0.13
C GLY A 798 23.40 74.10 -0.42
N GLU A 799 23.79 72.86 -0.76
CA GLU A 799 25.17 72.52 -1.21
C GLU A 799 25.28 72.12 -2.69
N ARG A 800 24.20 72.21 -3.49
CA ARG A 800 24.25 71.88 -4.93
C ARG A 800 24.23 73.08 -5.90
N ASP A 801 24.32 74.31 -5.39
CA ASP A 801 24.24 75.52 -6.23
C ASP A 801 25.54 76.35 -6.25
N ASN A 802 26.71 75.76 -5.93
CA ASN A 802 27.96 76.52 -5.99
C ASN A 802 29.20 75.74 -6.44
N ASP A 803 29.08 74.96 -7.52
CA ASP A 803 30.23 74.65 -8.38
C ASP A 803 29.78 74.47 -9.83
N GLY A 804 29.55 75.62 -10.49
CA GLY A 804 29.62 75.73 -11.94
C GLY A 804 30.92 76.43 -12.32
N ALA A 805 31.91 75.69 -12.83
CA ALA A 805 32.89 76.20 -13.81
C ALA A 805 33.80 75.07 -14.35
N LYS A 806 33.62 74.78 -15.65
CA LYS A 806 34.62 74.35 -16.64
C LYS A 806 35.43 73.06 -16.36
N ALA A 807 35.34 72.09 -17.27
CA ALA A 807 36.16 72.05 -18.49
C ALA A 807 35.88 70.76 -19.28
N ASP A 808 36.03 70.88 -20.59
CA ASP A 808 35.92 69.87 -21.64
C ASP A 808 36.87 68.68 -21.45
N ASP A 809 36.35 67.44 -21.58
CA ASP A 809 36.68 66.40 -22.59
C ASP A 809 36.03 65.06 -22.22
#